data_AF-A0AAE0BBF4-F1
#
_entry.id   AF-A0AAE0BBF4-F1
#
_cell.length_a   1.000
_cell.length_b   1.000
_cell.length_c   1.000
_cell.angle_alpha   90.00
_cell.angle_beta   90.00
_cell.angle_gamma   90.00
#
_symmetry.space_group_name_H-M   'P 1'
#
loop_
_entity.id
_entity.type
_entity.pdbx_description
1 polymer ?
#
loop_
_entity_poly.entity_id
_entity_poly.type
_entity_poly.pdbx_seq_one_letter_code
_entity_poly.pdbx_strand_id
1 'polypeptide(L)'
;MTAWGGVLNLKFPARGFWPDEMRNWHITHLELEAVYKTVQAFLQELEGKVVRLYCDNQAVVAMLSHFTSRNPDLMRRMRRLWLLLDLHDIELQARYIRSEANVWADNLSRCEDLDDWRLNRDWFVWANKQWGPYTVDRFASEISAQLPRYYAAWKDPKCEGVDSLTYDWRGENNWVNPPWALLDEAAHKLREEGAAATVVAPYWPGQSWFRELEALATEVVIMPRRRDLFTPSRLGGSELLGPSNTAASKVTVGSKIEVFWKDDDCFYPGVVKEFDEDGKAHVLYDDGDEETLDLSEENFKIINSVSELTDEATDADGENIERISGGDYEEYKRGGAVQNFLTRSLCERWRGELGPSRLTELAVTMQRKALLDTTMSNYGPKARRFILFCEQHQRPWLPASEATVLLYIASLLKDGGIKSASLQPYLSAINNYHEDLRFPGPTKGRSVTRAVKGMATIQAELAVQEENIETQRTWLPAAHVRRVHEAALSLTPRSPEELRLLRAFAYVVVAFVTFGRPDTGTSLSRQHVHCGDSGFSVVLLKEKGRRHQLVKRRLCIPWKGVALLKELIEHWEFHRDTAWNSSEKTQPDAYWLLPEDPKNFKASVANDWIGLALSELDCRPPEGGHFSAHSTRKGATTCARAVGVAMEKVCCFGGWSQFSSAVQHYIDPTTLRDTDMDYYFAWLTWSQ
;
A
#
# COMPACT_ATOMS: atom_id res chain seq x y z
N MET A 1 -16.53 -11.47 -4.78
CA MET A 1 -16.56 -10.28 -5.67
C MET A 1 -17.79 -9.47 -5.30
N THR A 2 -17.68 -8.15 -5.12
CA THR A 2 -18.74 -7.29 -4.54
C THR A 2 -19.40 -6.36 -5.53
N ALA A 3 -18.76 -6.12 -6.67
CA ALA A 3 -19.23 -5.29 -7.77
C ALA A 3 -18.91 -5.97 -9.13
N TRP A 4 -19.46 -5.43 -10.20
CA TRP A 4 -19.12 -5.76 -11.59
C TRP A 4 -18.57 -4.51 -12.29
N GLY A 5 -17.78 -4.73 -13.33
CA GLY A 5 -17.19 -3.68 -14.14
C GLY A 5 -17.05 -4.11 -15.58
N GLY A 6 -17.24 -3.16 -16.49
CA GLY A 6 -17.03 -3.32 -17.92
C GLY A 6 -16.52 -2.02 -18.52
N VAL A 7 -15.84 -2.09 -19.66
CA VAL A 7 -15.34 -0.89 -20.35
C VAL A 7 -15.55 -1.01 -21.86
N LEU A 8 -16.21 -0.02 -22.44
CA LEU A 8 -16.35 0.09 -23.89
C LEU A 8 -15.14 0.84 -24.46
N ASN A 9 -14.48 0.22 -25.44
CA ASN A 9 -13.34 0.78 -26.19
C ASN A 9 -12.19 1.34 -25.32
N LEU A 10 -11.98 0.78 -24.12
CA LEU A 10 -11.02 1.26 -23.11
C LEU A 10 -11.21 2.74 -22.70
N LYS A 11 -12.41 3.29 -22.88
CA LYS A 11 -12.72 4.71 -22.64
C LYS A 11 -13.93 4.94 -21.75
N PHE A 12 -15.02 4.21 -21.98
CA PHE A 12 -16.28 4.44 -21.28
C PHE A 12 -16.49 3.33 -20.25
N PRO A 13 -16.37 3.60 -18.94
CA PRO A 13 -16.58 2.61 -17.89
C PRO A 13 -18.07 2.45 -17.56
N ALA A 14 -18.50 1.22 -17.35
CA ALA A 14 -19.75 0.88 -16.70
C ALA A 14 -19.46 0.01 -15.46
N ARG A 15 -20.18 0.22 -14.37
CA ARG A 15 -20.02 -0.56 -13.14
C ARG A 15 -21.29 -0.53 -12.30
N GLY A 16 -21.34 -1.43 -11.32
CA GLY A 16 -22.38 -1.42 -10.30
C GLY A 16 -22.20 -2.57 -9.32
N PHE A 17 -23.13 -2.69 -8.38
CA PHE A 17 -22.99 -3.58 -7.24
C PHE A 17 -23.88 -4.84 -7.34
N TRP A 18 -23.53 -5.91 -6.61
CA TRP A 18 -23.95 -7.28 -6.92
C TRP A 18 -25.27 -7.83 -6.30
N PRO A 19 -26.22 -7.01 -5.82
CA PRO A 19 -27.11 -7.45 -4.71
C PRO A 19 -26.44 -8.30 -3.60
N ASP A 20 -27.21 -8.73 -2.60
CA ASP A 20 -26.63 -9.52 -1.50
C ASP A 20 -26.75 -11.03 -1.75
N GLU A 21 -27.83 -11.43 -2.42
CA GLU A 21 -28.09 -12.79 -2.90
C GLU A 21 -27.02 -13.35 -3.84
N MET A 22 -26.37 -12.50 -4.65
CA MET A 22 -25.38 -12.94 -5.64
C MET A 22 -23.95 -13.04 -5.07
N ARG A 23 -23.68 -12.50 -3.87
CA ARG A 23 -22.31 -12.44 -3.30
C ARG A 23 -21.65 -13.80 -3.16
N ASN A 24 -22.45 -14.85 -2.91
CA ASN A 24 -22.02 -16.23 -2.71
C ASN A 24 -22.06 -17.08 -3.99
N TRP A 25 -22.37 -16.48 -5.16
CA TRP A 25 -22.35 -17.21 -6.42
C TRP A 25 -20.92 -17.54 -6.87
N HIS A 26 -20.77 -18.68 -7.53
CA HIS A 26 -19.50 -19.08 -8.12
C HIS A 26 -19.03 -18.06 -9.18
N ILE A 27 -17.72 -17.79 -9.24
CA ILE A 27 -17.14 -16.71 -10.05
C ILE A 27 -17.63 -16.69 -11.50
N THR A 28 -17.71 -17.85 -12.18
CA THR A 28 -18.22 -17.98 -13.56
C THR A 28 -19.64 -17.44 -13.76
N HIS A 29 -20.51 -17.50 -12.73
CA HIS A 29 -21.85 -16.92 -12.80
C HIS A 29 -21.81 -15.40 -12.73
N LEU A 30 -20.94 -14.84 -11.87
CA LEU A 30 -20.76 -13.39 -11.74
C LEU A 30 -20.13 -12.81 -13.01
N GLU A 31 -19.12 -13.46 -13.57
CA GLU A 31 -18.48 -13.04 -14.82
C GLU A 31 -19.47 -13.05 -16.01
N LEU A 32 -20.31 -14.08 -16.13
CA LEU A 32 -21.34 -14.12 -17.17
C LEU A 32 -22.42 -13.03 -16.97
N GLU A 33 -22.82 -12.77 -15.72
CA GLU A 33 -23.78 -11.71 -15.42
C GLU A 33 -23.13 -10.30 -15.58
N ALA A 34 -21.80 -10.17 -15.42
CA ALA A 34 -21.06 -8.94 -15.67
C ALA A 34 -21.01 -8.60 -17.16
N VAL A 35 -20.80 -9.61 -18.02
CA VAL A 35 -20.98 -9.47 -19.48
C VAL A 35 -22.40 -9.00 -19.79
N TYR A 36 -23.42 -9.63 -19.20
CA TYR A 36 -24.82 -9.23 -19.40
C TYR A 36 -25.09 -7.78 -18.99
N LYS A 37 -24.70 -7.36 -17.77
CA LYS A 37 -24.88 -5.97 -17.33
C LYS A 37 -24.05 -4.97 -18.15
N THR A 38 -22.87 -5.35 -18.64
CA THR A 38 -22.06 -4.51 -19.53
C THR A 38 -22.75 -4.30 -20.88
N VAL A 39 -23.32 -5.35 -21.48
CA VAL A 39 -24.11 -5.23 -22.73
C VAL A 39 -25.35 -4.36 -22.51
N GLN A 40 -26.05 -4.50 -21.37
CA GLN A 40 -27.19 -3.62 -21.05
C GLN A 40 -26.78 -2.15 -20.86
N ALA A 41 -25.66 -1.88 -20.20
CA ALA A 41 -25.21 -0.52 -19.90
C ALA A 41 -24.79 0.27 -21.15
N PHE A 42 -24.37 -0.43 -22.21
CA PHE A 42 -23.97 0.12 -23.51
C PHE A 42 -24.90 -0.28 -24.66
N LEU A 43 -26.16 -0.61 -24.37
CA LEU A 43 -27.06 -1.25 -25.34
C LEU A 43 -27.23 -0.42 -26.61
N GLN A 44 -27.40 0.91 -26.47
CA GLN A 44 -27.53 1.85 -27.59
C GLN A 44 -26.24 1.96 -28.41
N GLU A 45 -25.08 1.85 -27.77
CA GLU A 45 -23.77 1.89 -28.41
C GLU A 45 -23.38 0.57 -29.10
N LEU A 46 -24.04 -0.54 -28.75
CA LEU A 46 -23.76 -1.89 -29.26
C LEU A 46 -24.80 -2.42 -30.27
N GLU A 47 -26.01 -1.87 -30.29
CA GLU A 47 -27.11 -2.26 -31.19
C GLU A 47 -26.68 -2.27 -32.68
N GLY A 48 -27.02 -3.35 -33.39
CA GLY A 48 -26.69 -3.56 -34.81
C GLY A 48 -25.21 -3.78 -35.12
N LYS A 49 -24.38 -4.23 -34.16
CA LYS A 49 -22.91 -4.31 -34.33
C LYS A 49 -22.31 -5.66 -33.97
N VAL A 50 -21.18 -5.94 -34.62
CA VAL A 50 -20.25 -7.01 -34.22
C VAL A 50 -19.35 -6.49 -33.09
N VAL A 51 -19.50 -7.07 -31.90
CA VAL A 51 -18.87 -6.61 -30.65
C VAL A 51 -17.83 -7.61 -30.20
N ARG A 52 -16.56 -7.18 -30.10
CA ARG A 52 -15.49 -8.03 -29.58
C ARG A 52 -15.39 -7.91 -28.06
N LEU A 53 -15.87 -8.92 -27.35
CA LEU A 53 -15.71 -9.03 -25.90
C LEU A 53 -14.33 -9.58 -25.57
N TYR A 54 -13.60 -8.89 -24.70
CA TYR A 54 -12.41 -9.41 -24.05
C TYR A 54 -12.75 -9.78 -22.60
N CYS A 55 -12.44 -11.01 -22.18
CA CYS A 55 -12.76 -11.54 -20.85
C CYS A 55 -11.65 -12.48 -20.38
N ASP A 56 -11.30 -12.46 -19.10
CA ASP A 56 -10.28 -13.34 -18.51
C ASP A 56 -10.84 -14.61 -17.85
N ASN A 57 -12.16 -14.79 -17.84
CA ASN A 57 -12.76 -16.06 -17.46
C ASN A 57 -12.85 -17.00 -18.66
N GLN A 58 -11.91 -17.94 -18.78
CA GLN A 58 -11.89 -18.95 -19.86
C GLN A 58 -13.19 -19.76 -19.98
N ALA A 59 -13.88 -20.04 -18.87
CA ALA A 59 -15.13 -20.78 -18.92
C ALA A 59 -16.26 -19.94 -19.55
N VAL A 60 -16.34 -18.64 -19.23
CA VAL A 60 -17.28 -17.71 -19.89
C VAL A 60 -16.94 -17.56 -21.37
N VAL A 61 -15.67 -17.40 -21.74
CA VAL A 61 -15.26 -17.32 -23.15
C VAL A 61 -15.63 -18.58 -23.91
N ALA A 62 -15.39 -19.77 -23.36
CA ALA A 62 -15.77 -21.04 -23.98
C ALA A 62 -17.30 -21.19 -24.11
N MET A 63 -18.06 -20.79 -23.09
CA MET A 63 -19.53 -20.80 -23.12
C MET A 63 -20.10 -19.87 -24.19
N LEU A 64 -19.57 -18.64 -24.30
CA LEU A 64 -20.00 -17.67 -25.32
C LEU A 64 -19.55 -18.06 -26.73
N SER A 65 -18.42 -18.77 -26.88
CA SER A 65 -17.92 -19.22 -28.19
C SER A 65 -18.66 -20.46 -28.72
N HIS A 66 -19.24 -21.29 -27.84
CA HIS A 66 -19.88 -22.56 -28.19
C HIS A 66 -21.37 -22.62 -27.83
N PHE A 67 -21.92 -21.54 -27.27
CA PHE A 67 -23.32 -21.42 -26.82
C PHE A 67 -23.81 -22.61 -25.99
N THR A 68 -22.94 -23.15 -25.12
CA THR A 68 -23.26 -24.35 -24.31
C THR A 68 -22.56 -24.38 -22.96
N SER A 69 -23.23 -24.98 -21.97
CA SER A 69 -22.70 -25.27 -20.64
C SER A 69 -23.43 -26.50 -20.07
N ARG A 70 -22.71 -27.31 -19.28
CA ARG A 70 -23.30 -28.47 -18.58
C ARG A 70 -24.08 -28.09 -17.32
N ASN A 71 -24.02 -26.82 -16.89
CA ASN A 71 -24.72 -26.31 -15.72
C ASN A 71 -26.04 -25.62 -16.14
N PRO A 72 -27.22 -26.08 -15.65
CA PRO A 72 -28.52 -25.52 -16.05
C PRO A 72 -28.73 -24.04 -15.69
N ASP A 73 -28.17 -23.55 -14.59
CA ASP A 73 -28.31 -22.16 -14.17
C ASP A 73 -27.44 -21.21 -15.00
N LEU A 74 -26.24 -21.66 -15.38
CA LEU A 74 -25.40 -20.97 -16.36
C LEU A 74 -26.09 -20.92 -17.73
N MET A 75 -26.73 -22.03 -18.17
CA MET A 75 -27.54 -22.03 -19.38
C MET A 75 -28.73 -21.06 -19.31
N ARG A 76 -29.41 -20.95 -18.15
CA ARG A 76 -30.52 -19.98 -17.97
C ARG A 76 -30.05 -18.53 -18.12
N ARG A 77 -28.86 -18.19 -17.62
CA ARG A 77 -28.25 -16.85 -17.74
C ARG A 77 -27.77 -16.56 -19.16
N MET A 78 -27.08 -17.51 -19.77
CA MET A 78 -26.59 -17.40 -21.13
C MET A 78 -27.74 -17.21 -22.13
N ARG A 79 -28.91 -17.85 -21.89
CA ARG A 79 -30.14 -17.58 -22.67
C ARG A 79 -30.69 -16.16 -22.49
N ARG A 80 -30.61 -15.57 -21.29
CA ARG A 80 -31.00 -14.15 -21.07
C ARG A 80 -30.08 -13.19 -21.82
N LEU A 81 -28.77 -13.46 -21.81
CA LEU A 81 -27.80 -12.71 -22.61
C LEU A 81 -28.03 -12.91 -24.10
N TRP A 82 -28.22 -14.14 -24.56
CA TRP A 82 -28.47 -14.42 -25.98
C TRP A 82 -29.74 -13.75 -26.50
N LEU A 83 -30.84 -13.78 -25.73
CA LEU A 83 -32.07 -13.06 -26.08
C LEU A 83 -31.84 -11.53 -26.16
N LEU A 84 -31.05 -10.95 -25.27
CA LEU A 84 -30.69 -9.52 -25.34
C LEU A 84 -29.85 -9.19 -26.58
N LEU A 85 -28.92 -10.07 -26.96
CA LEU A 85 -28.10 -9.90 -28.15
C LEU A 85 -28.92 -10.03 -29.44
N ASP A 86 -29.81 -11.02 -29.50
CA ASP A 86 -30.69 -11.31 -30.64
C ASP A 86 -31.72 -10.20 -30.89
N LEU A 87 -32.37 -9.70 -29.82
CA LEU A 87 -33.36 -8.62 -29.90
C LEU A 87 -32.78 -7.27 -30.38
N HIS A 88 -31.47 -7.07 -30.28
CA HIS A 88 -30.78 -5.81 -30.63
C HIS A 88 -29.72 -6.00 -31.74
N ASP A 89 -29.75 -7.12 -32.46
CA ASP A 89 -28.85 -7.43 -33.59
C ASP A 89 -27.35 -7.27 -33.23
N ILE A 90 -26.94 -7.84 -32.09
CA ILE A 90 -25.58 -7.73 -31.54
C ILE A 90 -24.81 -9.05 -31.68
N GLU A 91 -23.83 -9.12 -32.57
CA GLU A 91 -22.96 -10.30 -32.70
C GLU A 91 -21.78 -10.23 -31.69
N LEU A 92 -21.87 -10.98 -30.59
CA LEU A 92 -20.85 -10.96 -29.53
C LEU A 92 -19.71 -11.98 -29.77
N GLN A 93 -18.53 -11.49 -30.17
CA GLN A 93 -17.33 -12.30 -30.40
C GLN A 93 -16.41 -12.32 -29.15
N ALA A 94 -16.49 -13.37 -28.34
CA ALA A 94 -15.67 -13.53 -27.14
C ALA A 94 -14.19 -13.89 -27.44
N ARG A 95 -13.26 -13.26 -26.74
CA ARG A 95 -11.81 -13.54 -26.77
C ARG A 95 -11.24 -13.58 -25.36
N TYR A 96 -10.47 -14.63 -25.07
CA TYR A 96 -9.74 -14.75 -23.81
C TYR A 96 -8.56 -13.77 -23.75
N ILE A 97 -8.44 -13.07 -22.63
CA ILE A 97 -7.25 -12.30 -22.24
C ILE A 97 -6.74 -12.78 -20.88
N ARG A 98 -5.46 -12.61 -20.58
CA ARG A 98 -4.97 -12.87 -19.22
C ARG A 98 -5.54 -11.84 -18.26
N SER A 99 -5.81 -12.22 -16.99
CA SER A 99 -6.29 -11.29 -15.95
C SER A 99 -5.38 -10.06 -15.78
N GLU A 100 -4.07 -10.24 -15.98
CA GLU A 100 -3.05 -9.16 -16.04
C GLU A 100 -3.34 -8.06 -17.08
N ALA A 101 -4.19 -8.35 -18.07
CA ALA A 101 -4.63 -7.43 -19.11
C ALA A 101 -6.09 -6.97 -18.95
N ASN A 102 -6.89 -7.57 -18.04
CA ASN A 102 -8.28 -7.18 -17.77
C ASN A 102 -8.41 -6.03 -16.75
N VAL A 103 -7.31 -5.28 -16.55
CA VAL A 103 -7.10 -4.31 -15.45
C VAL A 103 -8.24 -3.31 -15.29
N TRP A 104 -8.86 -2.87 -16.38
CA TRP A 104 -9.95 -1.89 -16.34
C TRP A 104 -11.23 -2.44 -15.71
N ALA A 105 -11.70 -3.61 -16.15
CA ALA A 105 -12.89 -4.26 -15.58
C ALA A 105 -12.62 -4.77 -14.15
N ASP A 106 -11.41 -5.27 -13.90
CA ASP A 106 -10.96 -5.70 -12.57
C ASP A 106 -10.95 -4.54 -11.57
N ASN A 107 -10.41 -3.37 -11.94
CA ASN A 107 -10.41 -2.21 -11.05
C ASN A 107 -11.83 -1.71 -10.77
N LEU A 108 -12.71 -1.67 -11.78
CA LEU A 108 -14.11 -1.26 -11.64
C LEU A 108 -14.91 -2.20 -10.73
N SER A 109 -14.66 -3.52 -10.80
CA SER A 109 -15.33 -4.54 -9.97
C SER A 109 -14.76 -4.70 -8.55
N ARG A 110 -13.62 -4.07 -8.26
CA ARG A 110 -12.92 -4.12 -6.96
C ARG A 110 -12.99 -2.81 -6.16
N CYS A 111 -13.50 -1.73 -6.74
CA CYS A 111 -13.62 -0.43 -6.09
C CYS A 111 -14.78 -0.40 -5.08
N GLU A 112 -14.52 0.10 -3.86
CA GLU A 112 -15.55 0.34 -2.84
C GLU A 112 -16.09 1.77 -3.01
N ASP A 113 -17.42 1.94 -3.18
CA ASP A 113 -18.09 3.23 -2.98
C ASP A 113 -18.43 3.36 -1.49
N LEU A 114 -17.56 4.06 -0.74
CA LEU A 114 -17.84 4.37 0.66
C LEU A 114 -18.86 5.51 0.81
N ASP A 115 -19.06 6.28 -0.26
CA ASP A 115 -19.96 7.43 -0.31
C ASP A 115 -21.33 7.12 -0.97
N ASP A 116 -21.58 5.87 -1.38
CA ASP A 116 -22.91 5.41 -1.78
C ASP A 116 -23.71 5.03 -0.52
N TRP A 117 -24.58 5.94 -0.08
CA TRP A 117 -25.57 5.73 0.98
C TRP A 117 -26.92 6.29 0.54
N ARG A 118 -27.99 5.82 1.19
CA ARG A 118 -29.30 6.48 1.14
C ARG A 118 -29.79 6.83 2.53
N LEU A 119 -30.60 7.88 2.62
CA LEU A 119 -31.40 8.13 3.81
C LEU A 119 -32.32 6.91 4.07
N ASN A 120 -32.65 6.67 5.33
CA ASN A 120 -33.63 5.67 5.72
C ASN A 120 -34.95 5.85 4.94
N ARG A 121 -35.49 4.74 4.42
CA ARG A 121 -36.64 4.77 3.51
C ARG A 121 -37.91 5.35 4.16
N ASP A 122 -38.10 5.20 5.47
CA ASP A 122 -39.26 5.78 6.17
C ASP A 122 -39.16 7.31 6.22
N TRP A 123 -37.94 7.85 6.41
CA TRP A 123 -37.67 9.29 6.36
C TRP A 123 -37.82 9.86 4.95
N PHE A 124 -37.39 9.12 3.91
CA PHE A 124 -37.67 9.49 2.53
C PHE A 124 -39.16 9.50 2.20
N VAL A 125 -39.90 8.45 2.60
CA VAL A 125 -41.36 8.37 2.41
C VAL A 125 -42.08 9.51 3.14
N TRP A 126 -41.63 9.86 4.35
CA TRP A 126 -42.14 11.01 5.08
C TRP A 126 -41.86 12.32 4.34
N ALA A 127 -40.62 12.56 3.89
CA ALA A 127 -40.25 13.78 3.18
C ALA A 127 -41.00 13.91 1.84
N ASN A 128 -41.12 12.82 1.08
CA ASN A 128 -41.87 12.76 -0.18
C ASN A 128 -43.39 12.98 0.02
N LYS A 129 -43.90 12.83 1.25
CA LYS A 129 -45.28 13.21 1.61
C LYS A 129 -45.42 14.70 1.95
N GLN A 130 -44.36 15.37 2.42
CA GLN A 130 -44.39 16.81 2.73
C GLN A 130 -44.09 17.68 1.50
N TRP A 131 -42.96 17.40 0.83
CA TRP A 131 -42.40 18.25 -0.23
C TRP A 131 -42.32 17.55 -1.60
N GLY A 132 -42.78 16.30 -1.67
CA GLY A 132 -42.90 15.55 -2.92
C GLY A 132 -44.21 15.86 -3.70
N PRO A 133 -44.50 15.10 -4.77
CA PRO A 133 -43.73 13.96 -5.25
C PRO A 133 -42.39 14.40 -5.86
N TYR A 134 -41.30 13.77 -5.43
CA TYR A 134 -40.00 13.90 -6.10
C TYR A 134 -40.04 13.13 -7.42
N THR A 135 -39.45 13.70 -8.46
CA THR A 135 -39.49 13.16 -9.82
C THR A 135 -38.20 12.46 -10.23
N VAL A 136 -37.08 12.76 -9.57
CA VAL A 136 -35.75 12.25 -9.88
C VAL A 136 -34.85 12.20 -8.64
N ASP A 137 -34.07 11.13 -8.52
CA ASP A 137 -33.09 10.91 -7.45
C ASP A 137 -31.68 11.29 -7.96
N ARG A 138 -31.08 12.31 -7.34
CA ARG A 138 -29.76 12.83 -7.69
C ARG A 138 -28.71 12.19 -6.77
N PHE A 139 -27.61 11.71 -7.37
CA PHE A 139 -26.48 11.06 -6.70
C PHE A 139 -26.81 9.66 -6.11
N ALA A 140 -27.47 8.81 -6.89
CA ALA A 140 -27.86 7.46 -6.47
C ALA A 140 -27.39 6.35 -7.43
N SER A 141 -27.39 5.10 -6.97
CA SER A 141 -27.04 3.89 -7.75
C SER A 141 -28.25 2.95 -7.90
N GLU A 142 -28.15 1.91 -8.74
CA GLU A 142 -29.16 0.83 -8.82
C GLU A 142 -29.58 0.24 -7.45
N ILE A 143 -28.73 0.34 -6.41
CA ILE A 143 -29.02 -0.13 -5.05
C ILE A 143 -29.62 0.97 -4.15
N SER A 144 -29.13 2.21 -4.28
CA SER A 144 -29.48 3.29 -3.35
C SER A 144 -30.67 4.14 -3.78
N ALA A 145 -30.97 4.17 -5.08
CA ALA A 145 -32.07 4.91 -5.65
C ALA A 145 -33.41 4.64 -4.94
N GLN A 146 -34.06 5.73 -4.56
CA GLN A 146 -35.36 5.74 -3.91
C GLN A 146 -36.49 6.04 -4.91
N LEU A 147 -36.15 6.50 -6.12
CA LEU A 147 -37.06 6.75 -7.23
C LEU A 147 -36.67 5.93 -8.48
N PRO A 148 -37.60 5.70 -9.43
CA PRO A 148 -37.31 4.97 -10.67
C PRO A 148 -36.34 5.69 -11.61
N ARG A 149 -36.38 7.03 -11.62
CA ARG A 149 -35.48 7.91 -12.38
C ARG A 149 -34.36 8.37 -11.46
N TYR A 150 -33.11 8.09 -11.81
CA TYR A 150 -31.96 8.47 -10.99
C TYR A 150 -30.67 8.70 -11.79
N TYR A 151 -29.76 9.46 -11.20
CA TYR A 151 -28.47 9.87 -11.78
C TYR A 151 -27.31 9.33 -10.94
N ALA A 152 -26.41 8.59 -11.59
CA ALA A 152 -25.34 7.83 -10.93
C ALA A 152 -23.95 8.44 -11.16
N ALA A 153 -23.00 8.10 -10.29
CA ALA A 153 -21.60 8.48 -10.48
C ALA A 153 -20.92 7.71 -11.64
N TRP A 154 -21.49 6.57 -12.03
CA TRP A 154 -20.98 5.69 -13.09
C TRP A 154 -22.14 5.13 -13.91
N LYS A 155 -21.89 4.76 -15.18
CA LYS A 155 -22.94 4.14 -16.02
C LYS A 155 -23.33 2.77 -15.47
N ASP A 156 -24.60 2.62 -15.16
CA ASP A 156 -25.26 1.33 -14.89
C ASP A 156 -26.46 1.12 -15.85
N PRO A 157 -27.04 -0.09 -15.94
CA PRO A 157 -28.14 -0.41 -16.86
C PRO A 157 -29.46 0.35 -16.69
N LYS A 158 -29.66 1.09 -15.59
CA LYS A 158 -30.95 1.73 -15.25
C LYS A 158 -30.83 3.22 -14.95
N CYS A 159 -29.63 3.75 -14.71
CA CYS A 159 -29.42 5.17 -14.53
C CYS A 159 -29.84 5.97 -15.78
N GLU A 160 -30.55 7.08 -15.56
CA GLU A 160 -31.01 8.00 -16.61
C GLU A 160 -29.83 8.82 -17.15
N GLY A 161 -28.92 9.23 -16.28
CA GLY A 161 -27.67 9.91 -16.63
C GLY A 161 -26.53 9.59 -15.67
N VAL A 162 -25.32 9.98 -16.08
CA VAL A 162 -24.07 9.84 -15.32
C VAL A 162 -23.53 11.23 -15.03
N ASP A 163 -23.05 11.45 -13.81
CA ASP A 163 -22.70 12.76 -13.25
C ASP A 163 -23.91 13.72 -13.19
N SER A 164 -24.57 13.71 -12.03
CA SER A 164 -25.77 14.49 -11.76
C SER A 164 -25.58 16.01 -11.87
N LEU A 165 -24.36 16.54 -11.73
CA LEU A 165 -24.12 17.99 -11.76
C LEU A 165 -24.16 18.55 -13.19
N THR A 166 -23.96 17.69 -14.21
CA THR A 166 -23.91 18.08 -15.63
C THR A 166 -25.28 18.28 -16.29
N TYR A 167 -26.38 17.97 -15.60
CA TYR A 167 -27.74 18.06 -16.14
C TYR A 167 -28.52 19.21 -15.50
N ASP A 168 -29.47 19.77 -16.25
CA ASP A 168 -30.42 20.77 -15.73
C ASP A 168 -31.31 20.14 -14.64
N TRP A 169 -31.45 20.81 -13.49
CA TRP A 169 -32.35 20.38 -12.41
C TRP A 169 -33.69 21.13 -12.41
N ARG A 170 -33.88 22.14 -13.27
CA ARG A 170 -35.11 22.94 -13.35
C ARG A 170 -36.27 22.15 -13.93
N GLY A 171 -37.48 22.47 -13.49
CA GLY A 171 -38.71 21.78 -13.91
C GLY A 171 -38.93 20.40 -13.27
N GLU A 172 -37.93 19.87 -12.56
CA GLU A 172 -38.01 18.64 -11.76
C GLU A 172 -38.15 18.97 -10.27
N ASN A 173 -38.66 18.02 -9.47
CA ASN A 173 -38.61 18.09 -8.01
C ASN A 173 -37.54 17.10 -7.51
N ASN A 174 -36.37 17.63 -7.18
CA ASN A 174 -35.15 16.85 -7.04
C ASN A 174 -34.98 16.31 -5.61
N TRP A 175 -34.84 15.00 -5.47
CA TRP A 175 -34.30 14.42 -4.23
C TRP A 175 -32.77 14.44 -4.32
N VAL A 176 -32.09 15.09 -3.36
CA VAL A 176 -30.64 15.36 -3.43
C VAL A 176 -29.97 14.85 -2.14
N ASN A 177 -29.33 13.69 -2.22
CA ASN A 177 -28.56 13.09 -1.13
C ASN A 177 -27.13 12.78 -1.62
N PRO A 178 -26.28 13.80 -1.78
CA PRO A 178 -24.96 13.65 -2.38
C PRO A 178 -23.94 13.09 -1.39
N PRO A 179 -22.83 12.50 -1.89
CA PRO A 179 -21.57 12.46 -1.17
C PRO A 179 -21.27 13.83 -0.55
N TRP A 180 -20.87 13.87 0.73
CA TRP A 180 -20.68 15.15 1.44
C TRP A 180 -19.61 16.05 0.82
N ALA A 181 -18.65 15.47 0.08
CA ALA A 181 -17.64 16.18 -0.67
C ALA A 181 -18.17 16.94 -1.90
N LEU A 182 -19.43 16.71 -2.30
CA LEU A 182 -20.11 17.38 -3.43
C LEU A 182 -21.21 18.36 -2.97
N LEU A 183 -21.26 18.68 -1.67
CA LEU A 183 -22.28 19.57 -1.11
C LEU A 183 -22.09 21.03 -1.53
N ASP A 184 -20.85 21.51 -1.70
CA ASP A 184 -20.59 22.87 -2.19
C ASP A 184 -21.05 23.02 -3.66
N GLU A 185 -20.72 22.06 -4.54
CA GLU A 185 -21.15 22.08 -5.94
C GLU A 185 -22.67 21.91 -6.08
N ALA A 186 -23.29 21.04 -5.28
CA ALA A 186 -24.74 20.86 -5.28
C ALA A 186 -25.47 22.12 -4.79
N ALA A 187 -24.96 22.77 -3.73
CA ALA A 187 -25.52 24.03 -3.23
C ALA A 187 -25.36 25.16 -4.26
N HIS A 188 -24.18 25.28 -4.89
CA HIS A 188 -23.89 26.26 -5.92
C HIS A 188 -24.83 26.12 -7.11
N LYS A 189 -25.01 24.89 -7.61
CA LYS A 189 -25.93 24.57 -8.71
C LYS A 189 -27.38 24.94 -8.36
N LEU A 190 -27.83 24.67 -7.13
CA LEU A 190 -29.17 25.08 -6.68
C LEU A 190 -29.34 26.60 -6.66
N ARG A 191 -28.31 27.35 -6.24
CA ARG A 191 -28.32 28.83 -6.32
C ARG A 191 -28.39 29.32 -7.77
N GLU A 192 -27.58 28.77 -8.66
CA GLU A 192 -27.51 29.22 -10.06
C GLU A 192 -28.78 28.88 -10.86
N GLU A 193 -29.32 27.67 -10.68
CA GLU A 193 -30.46 27.19 -11.45
C GLU A 193 -31.82 27.56 -10.84
N GLY A 194 -31.88 27.85 -9.52
CA GLY A 194 -33.14 28.08 -8.81
C GLY A 194 -34.06 26.84 -8.81
N ALA A 195 -33.47 25.64 -8.87
CA ALA A 195 -34.20 24.39 -9.01
C ALA A 195 -34.87 23.94 -7.69
N ALA A 196 -36.05 23.34 -7.77
CA ALA A 196 -36.75 22.79 -6.62
C ALA A 196 -36.07 21.50 -6.15
N ALA A 197 -35.63 21.46 -4.88
CA ALA A 197 -34.94 20.31 -4.32
C ALA A 197 -35.18 20.15 -2.82
N THR A 198 -35.10 18.90 -2.35
CA THR A 198 -34.89 18.58 -0.94
C THR A 198 -33.50 17.99 -0.77
N VAL A 199 -32.65 18.68 -0.01
CA VAL A 199 -31.23 18.34 0.19
C VAL A 199 -31.03 17.68 1.55
N VAL A 200 -30.33 16.54 1.55
CA VAL A 200 -29.91 15.83 2.76
C VAL A 200 -28.42 16.11 3.00
N ALA A 201 -28.11 16.77 4.12
CA ALA A 201 -26.76 17.18 4.49
C ALA A 201 -26.49 16.99 6.00
N PRO A 202 -25.22 16.87 6.45
CA PRO A 202 -24.91 16.81 7.87
C PRO A 202 -25.09 18.18 8.53
N TYR A 203 -25.28 18.21 9.86
CA TYR A 203 -25.44 19.47 10.60
C TYR A 203 -24.09 20.05 11.02
N TRP A 204 -23.40 20.76 10.11
CA TRP A 204 -22.08 21.37 10.36
C TRP A 204 -22.05 22.89 10.05
N PRO A 205 -22.50 23.77 10.97
CA PRO A 205 -22.62 25.22 10.74
C PRO A 205 -21.31 25.98 10.39
N GLY A 206 -20.16 25.35 10.58
CA GLY A 206 -18.86 25.91 10.20
C GLY A 206 -18.55 25.86 8.70
N GLN A 207 -19.27 25.04 7.92
CA GLN A 207 -18.98 24.78 6.51
C GLN A 207 -19.63 25.79 5.55
N SER A 208 -19.03 26.00 4.38
CA SER A 208 -19.51 26.90 3.32
C SER A 208 -20.88 26.49 2.79
N TRP A 209 -21.01 25.25 2.29
CA TRP A 209 -22.26 24.68 1.80
C TRP A 209 -23.39 24.71 2.84
N PHE A 210 -23.09 24.64 4.15
CA PHE A 210 -24.14 24.67 5.18
C PHE A 210 -24.84 26.03 5.18
N ARG A 211 -24.07 27.12 5.22
CA ARG A 211 -24.60 28.49 5.19
C ARG A 211 -25.30 28.81 3.88
N GLU A 212 -24.82 28.21 2.79
CA GLU A 212 -25.42 28.36 1.47
C GLU A 212 -26.79 27.66 1.37
N LEU A 213 -26.86 26.40 1.77
CA LEU A 213 -28.13 25.65 1.82
C LEU A 213 -29.10 26.29 2.81
N GLU A 214 -28.64 26.77 3.97
CA GLU A 214 -29.45 27.48 4.95
C GLU A 214 -30.02 28.80 4.39
N ALA A 215 -29.26 29.53 3.56
CA ALA A 215 -29.72 30.74 2.89
C ALA A 215 -30.69 30.49 1.71
N LEU A 216 -30.63 29.29 1.09
CA LEU A 216 -31.55 28.87 0.02
C LEU A 216 -32.82 28.17 0.57
N ALA A 217 -32.74 27.60 1.78
CA ALA A 217 -33.81 26.79 2.35
C ALA A 217 -35.04 27.64 2.74
N THR A 218 -36.21 27.20 2.29
CA THR A 218 -37.50 27.72 2.79
C THR A 218 -37.90 27.05 4.12
N GLU A 219 -37.50 25.79 4.32
CA GLU A 219 -37.73 25.01 5.54
C GLU A 219 -36.49 24.16 5.86
N VAL A 220 -36.18 23.97 7.15
CA VAL A 220 -35.05 23.15 7.62
C VAL A 220 -35.54 22.20 8.71
N VAL A 221 -35.23 20.91 8.58
CA VAL A 221 -35.60 19.86 9.54
C VAL A 221 -34.37 19.15 10.07
N ILE A 222 -34.07 19.36 11.35
CA ILE A 222 -32.97 18.68 12.05
C ILE A 222 -33.43 17.28 12.44
N MET A 223 -32.86 16.26 11.79
CA MET A 223 -33.18 14.85 12.08
C MET A 223 -32.54 14.40 13.40
N PRO A 224 -33.21 13.53 14.19
CA PRO A 224 -32.65 13.00 15.43
C PRO A 224 -31.44 12.09 15.15
N ARG A 225 -30.41 12.17 16.00
CA ARG A 225 -29.24 11.26 15.92
C ARG A 225 -29.70 9.82 16.13
N ARG A 226 -29.69 9.02 15.05
CA ARG A 226 -30.03 7.59 15.07
C ARG A 226 -29.05 6.78 14.22
N ARG A 227 -28.74 5.55 14.66
CA ARG A 227 -27.84 4.62 13.94
C ARG A 227 -28.40 4.12 12.61
N ASP A 228 -29.72 4.15 12.45
CA ASP A 228 -30.41 3.72 11.23
C ASP A 228 -30.82 4.89 10.32
N LEU A 229 -30.36 6.13 10.59
CA LEU A 229 -30.76 7.31 9.83
C LEU A 229 -30.29 7.27 8.37
N PHE A 230 -29.08 6.76 8.14
CA PHE A 230 -28.55 6.45 6.81
C PHE A 230 -28.31 4.95 6.72
N THR A 231 -28.77 4.34 5.63
CA THR A 231 -28.41 2.97 5.27
C THR A 231 -27.34 3.03 4.19
N PRO A 232 -26.08 2.61 4.46
CA PRO A 232 -25.05 2.59 3.44
C PRO A 232 -25.42 1.55 2.39
N SER A 233 -25.19 1.87 1.12
CA SER A 233 -25.54 1.00 0.00
C SER A 233 -24.71 -0.28 0.04
N ARG A 234 -23.48 -0.23 0.61
CA ARG A 234 -22.74 -1.37 1.21
C ARG A 234 -21.86 -1.01 2.41
N LEU A 235 -21.89 -1.86 3.44
CA LEU A 235 -20.83 -2.13 4.46
C LEU A 235 -19.95 -0.97 5.01
N GLY A 236 -20.48 0.21 5.30
CA GLY A 236 -19.68 1.37 5.76
C GLY A 236 -19.87 1.83 7.21
N GLY A 237 -20.44 3.04 7.35
CA GLY A 237 -20.26 3.94 8.50
C GLY A 237 -21.27 3.85 9.65
N SER A 238 -20.78 4.18 10.86
CA SER A 238 -21.53 4.53 12.09
C SER A 238 -20.54 5.02 13.18
N GLU A 239 -20.65 6.31 13.60
CA GLU A 239 -20.04 7.02 14.79
C GLU A 239 -18.52 7.43 14.81
N LEU A 240 -18.01 8.43 15.59
CA LEU A 240 -18.26 9.93 15.64
C LEU A 240 -17.34 10.76 16.64
N LEU A 241 -16.31 11.48 16.14
CA LEU A 241 -15.60 12.76 16.57
C LEU A 241 -15.15 13.14 18.06
N GLY A 242 -13.82 13.36 18.37
CA GLY A 242 -13.23 14.40 19.34
C GLY A 242 -12.14 14.10 20.50
N PRO A 243 -10.97 14.84 20.71
CA PRO A 243 -9.84 14.58 21.72
C PRO A 243 -9.03 15.77 22.51
N SER A 244 -7.96 15.52 23.38
CA SER A 244 -6.87 16.48 23.97
C SER A 244 -5.62 15.88 24.82
N ASN A 245 -4.53 16.64 25.29
CA ASN A 245 -3.09 16.17 25.62
C ASN A 245 -2.15 16.87 26.76
N THR A 246 -0.96 16.30 27.25
CA THR A 246 0.35 16.92 27.84
C THR A 246 1.40 16.01 28.65
N ALA A 247 2.76 16.09 28.48
CA ALA A 247 3.84 15.57 29.44
C ALA A 247 5.37 15.85 29.11
N ALA A 248 6.29 16.09 30.09
CA ALA A 248 7.79 16.05 29.88
C ALA A 248 8.75 15.94 31.13
N SER A 249 8.46 16.54 32.29
CA SER A 249 9.47 16.90 33.32
C SER A 249 9.85 15.81 34.37
N LYS A 250 10.21 14.58 33.98
CA LYS A 250 10.16 13.41 34.91
C LYS A 250 11.32 12.38 34.91
N VAL A 251 12.50 12.62 34.32
CA VAL A 251 13.58 11.60 34.20
C VAL A 251 14.57 11.60 35.37
N THR A 252 15.04 10.42 35.80
CA THR A 252 16.18 10.23 36.74
C THR A 252 17.04 9.01 36.40
N VAL A 253 18.22 8.87 37.01
CA VAL A 253 19.02 7.62 36.95
C VAL A 253 18.16 6.41 37.35
N GLY A 254 18.31 5.30 36.62
CA GLY A 254 17.49 4.10 36.76
C GLY A 254 16.14 4.15 36.04
N SER A 255 15.75 5.30 35.46
CA SER A 255 14.55 5.37 34.60
C SER A 255 14.76 4.51 33.36
N LYS A 256 13.81 3.61 33.06
CA LYS A 256 13.70 3.05 31.72
C LYS A 256 13.19 4.14 30.79
N ILE A 257 13.98 4.43 29.75
CA ILE A 257 13.62 5.37 28.70
C ILE A 257 13.72 4.68 27.35
N GLU A 258 12.91 5.12 26.40
CA GLU A 258 13.02 4.78 25.00
C GLU A 258 13.58 5.99 24.27
N VAL A 259 14.76 5.89 23.65
CA VAL A 259 15.39 6.98 22.88
C VAL A 259 15.17 6.74 21.39
N PHE A 260 14.74 7.75 20.65
CA PHE A 260 14.49 7.66 19.21
C PHE A 260 15.77 7.81 18.40
N TRP A 261 16.21 6.73 17.76
CA TRP A 261 17.32 6.77 16.82
C TRP A 261 16.78 6.93 15.41
N LYS A 262 16.96 8.14 14.88
CA LYS A 262 16.38 8.63 13.62
C LYS A 262 16.80 7.79 12.40
N ASP A 263 17.99 7.17 12.44
CA ASP A 263 18.55 6.37 11.34
C ASP A 263 17.82 5.02 11.11
N ASP A 264 17.27 4.43 12.17
CA ASP A 264 16.45 3.23 12.12
C ASP A 264 14.94 3.53 12.19
N ASP A 265 14.56 4.82 12.30
CA ASP A 265 13.17 5.31 12.47
C ASP A 265 12.44 4.61 13.64
N CYS A 266 13.17 4.30 14.72
CA CYS A 266 12.62 3.56 15.86
C CYS A 266 13.19 3.98 17.22
N PHE A 267 12.39 3.74 18.25
CA PHE A 267 12.77 3.96 19.64
C PHE A 267 13.49 2.70 20.17
N TYR A 268 14.67 2.89 20.74
CA TYR A 268 15.44 1.85 21.40
C TYR A 268 15.26 1.97 22.92
N PRO A 269 14.77 0.91 23.61
CA PRO A 269 14.60 0.93 25.05
C PRO A 269 15.94 0.72 25.75
N GLY A 270 16.23 1.60 26.71
CA GLY A 270 17.40 1.55 27.56
C GLY A 270 17.12 2.01 28.99
N VAL A 271 18.15 1.98 29.82
CA VAL A 271 18.14 2.45 31.21
C VAL A 271 19.19 3.52 31.37
N VAL A 272 18.81 4.68 31.92
CA VAL A 272 19.79 5.72 32.30
C VAL A 272 20.68 5.17 33.42
N LYS A 273 21.95 4.96 33.14
CA LYS A 273 22.97 4.41 34.05
C LYS A 273 23.50 5.46 35.02
N GLU A 274 23.86 6.63 34.51
CA GLU A 274 24.41 7.78 35.24
C GLU A 274 24.29 9.05 34.39
N PHE A 275 24.69 10.20 34.95
CA PHE A 275 24.84 11.46 34.22
C PHE A 275 26.28 11.96 34.38
N ASP A 276 26.83 12.59 33.34
CA ASP A 276 28.19 13.17 33.35
C ASP A 276 28.25 14.56 34.03
N GLU A 277 29.45 15.16 34.11
CA GLU A 277 29.66 16.48 34.73
C GLU A 277 28.97 17.63 33.97
N ASP A 278 28.61 17.43 32.69
CA ASP A 278 27.89 18.39 31.84
C ASP A 278 26.35 18.17 31.85
N GLY A 279 25.87 17.08 32.49
CA GLY A 279 24.45 16.78 32.68
C GLY A 279 23.82 15.85 31.62
N LYS A 280 24.62 15.18 30.79
CA LYS A 280 24.14 14.23 29.76
C LYS A 280 23.97 12.82 30.33
N ALA A 281 22.96 12.10 29.83
CA ALA A 281 22.60 10.78 30.30
C ALA A 281 23.42 9.68 29.61
N HIS A 282 24.12 8.85 30.38
CA HIS A 282 24.62 7.57 29.88
C HIS A 282 23.47 6.55 29.87
N VAL A 283 23.21 5.93 28.72
CA VAL A 283 22.08 5.00 28.50
C VAL A 283 22.60 3.63 28.06
N LEU A 284 22.26 2.57 28.80
CA LEU A 284 22.46 1.18 28.37
C LEU A 284 21.17 0.68 27.70
N TYR A 285 21.25 0.23 26.45
CA TYR A 285 20.13 -0.34 25.71
C TYR A 285 19.90 -1.83 25.99
N ASP A 286 18.66 -2.29 25.78
CA ASP A 286 18.24 -3.69 26.05
C ASP A 286 18.90 -4.73 25.11
N ASP A 287 19.60 -4.29 24.05
CA ASP A 287 20.45 -5.14 23.18
C ASP A 287 21.91 -5.26 23.68
N GLY A 288 22.34 -4.37 24.59
CA GLY A 288 23.64 -4.42 25.27
C GLY A 288 24.60 -3.28 24.93
N ASP A 289 24.24 -2.38 24.02
CA ASP A 289 25.08 -1.24 23.62
C ASP A 289 24.88 -0.04 24.59
N GLU A 290 25.90 0.82 24.76
CA GLU A 290 25.89 1.97 25.68
C GLU A 290 26.29 3.28 24.97
N GLU A 291 25.55 4.37 25.21
CA GLU A 291 25.76 5.70 24.59
C GLU A 291 25.57 6.86 25.59
N THR A 292 26.13 8.04 25.30
CA THR A 292 25.99 9.27 26.11
C THR A 292 25.19 10.33 25.37
N LEU A 293 24.08 10.78 25.94
CA LEU A 293 23.05 11.55 25.23
C LEU A 293 22.54 12.77 25.99
N ASP A 294 22.33 13.89 25.29
CA ASP A 294 21.60 15.03 25.82
C ASP A 294 20.09 14.83 25.63
N LEU A 295 19.41 14.46 26.71
CA LEU A 295 17.96 14.18 26.68
C LEU A 295 17.11 15.44 26.46
N SER A 296 17.67 16.65 26.50
CA SER A 296 16.92 17.87 26.17
C SER A 296 16.81 18.12 24.66
N GLU A 297 17.73 17.57 23.87
CA GLU A 297 17.78 17.69 22.41
C GLU A 297 17.35 16.39 21.69
N GLU A 298 17.45 15.24 22.37
CA GLU A 298 16.98 13.96 21.84
C GLU A 298 15.50 13.66 22.11
N ASN A 299 14.85 12.99 21.17
CA ASN A 299 13.46 12.58 21.31
C ASN A 299 13.38 11.26 22.10
N PHE A 300 13.01 11.33 23.37
CA PHE A 300 12.94 10.17 24.25
C PHE A 300 11.61 10.10 25.04
N LYS A 301 11.27 8.92 25.55
CA LYS A 301 10.04 8.63 26.32
C LYS A 301 10.38 7.94 27.63
N ILE A 302 9.66 8.26 28.72
CA ILE A 302 9.80 7.58 30.01
C ILE A 302 8.82 6.41 30.09
N ILE A 303 9.31 5.21 30.40
CA ILE A 303 8.49 4.00 30.53
C ILE A 303 8.00 3.88 31.98
N ASN A 304 6.82 4.42 32.27
CA ASN A 304 6.18 4.28 33.57
C ASN A 304 5.48 2.92 33.71
N SER A 305 5.85 2.12 34.70
CA SER A 305 5.10 0.94 35.12
C SER A 305 3.86 1.36 35.92
N VAL A 306 2.69 0.88 35.52
CA VAL A 306 1.41 1.17 36.20
C VAL A 306 0.87 -0.12 36.82
N SER A 307 0.99 -0.20 38.15
CA SER A 307 0.15 -1.03 39.00
C SER A 307 -1.26 -0.45 39.11
N GLU A 308 -2.22 -1.29 39.51
CA GLU A 308 -3.64 -0.97 39.74
C GLU A 308 -4.52 -0.85 38.48
N LEU A 309 -5.28 -1.92 38.21
CA LEU A 309 -6.75 -1.91 38.21
C LEU A 309 -7.26 -3.33 37.88
N THR A 310 -7.94 -3.96 38.83
CA THR A 310 -8.70 -5.20 38.62
C THR A 310 -10.18 -4.88 38.45
N ASP A 311 -10.91 -5.64 37.63
CA ASP A 311 -12.04 -6.49 38.09
C ASP A 311 -12.91 -7.01 36.93
N GLU A 312 -13.27 -8.29 37.08
CA GLU A 312 -14.46 -9.03 36.63
C GLU A 312 -15.11 -8.78 35.24
N ALA A 313 -15.04 -9.83 34.41
CA ALA A 313 -16.22 -10.36 33.70
C ALA A 313 -16.06 -11.87 33.50
N THR A 314 -17.04 -12.66 33.96
CA THR A 314 -17.11 -14.12 33.79
C THR A 314 -18.05 -14.48 32.64
N ASP A 315 -17.60 -15.34 31.72
CA ASP A 315 -18.45 -15.98 30.72
C ASP A 315 -18.54 -17.48 30.98
N ALA A 316 -19.77 -18.00 30.86
CA ALA A 316 -20.10 -19.43 30.96
C ALA A 316 -20.22 -20.08 29.57
N ASP A 317 -20.51 -21.38 29.60
CA ASP A 317 -20.82 -22.25 28.46
C ASP A 317 -19.65 -22.58 27.52
N GLY A 318 -19.23 -23.85 27.58
CA GLY A 318 -18.06 -24.34 26.87
C GLY A 318 -18.38 -25.34 25.76
N GLU A 319 -17.53 -25.33 24.73
CA GLU A 319 -17.18 -26.54 23.98
C GLU A 319 -15.69 -26.80 24.16
N ASN A 320 -15.33 -28.07 24.36
CA ASN A 320 -14.03 -28.47 24.87
C ASN A 320 -13.03 -28.68 23.71
N ILE A 321 -12.31 -27.62 23.33
CA ILE A 321 -11.16 -27.69 22.41
C ILE A 321 -9.89 -27.64 23.27
N GLU A 322 -9.01 -28.64 23.13
CA GLU A 322 -7.80 -28.79 23.95
C GLU A 322 -6.93 -27.53 23.91
N ARG A 323 -6.84 -26.85 25.06
CA ARG A 323 -5.88 -25.75 25.27
C ARG A 323 -4.47 -26.34 25.36
N ILE A 324 -3.56 -25.89 24.50
CA ILE A 324 -2.13 -26.15 24.67
C ILE A 324 -1.66 -25.34 25.89
N SER A 325 -1.60 -25.99 27.05
CA SER A 325 -1.13 -25.40 28.31
C SER A 325 0.40 -25.36 28.39
N GLY A 326 0.95 -24.32 29.01
CA GLY A 326 2.40 -24.08 29.05
C GLY A 326 3.22 -25.18 29.72
N GLY A 327 4.33 -25.57 29.08
CA GLY A 327 5.35 -26.48 29.61
C GLY A 327 6.79 -25.98 29.37
N ASP A 328 7.08 -25.39 28.20
CA ASP A 328 8.46 -25.14 27.72
C ASP A 328 8.95 -23.68 27.88
N TYR A 329 8.51 -22.97 28.91
CA TYR A 329 8.68 -21.50 29.02
C TYR A 329 10.15 -21.00 29.02
N GLU A 330 11.11 -21.83 29.46
CA GLU A 330 12.54 -21.45 29.47
C GLU A 330 13.30 -21.75 28.15
N GLU A 331 12.78 -22.59 27.25
CA GLU A 331 13.38 -22.76 25.92
C GLU A 331 12.92 -21.64 24.95
N TYR A 332 11.78 -21.01 25.23
CA TYR A 332 11.14 -19.97 24.42
C TYR A 332 11.85 -18.60 24.41
N LYS A 333 12.78 -18.33 25.34
CA LYS A 333 13.42 -17.00 25.49
C LYS A 333 14.39 -16.61 24.37
N ARG A 334 14.95 -17.57 23.61
CA ARG A 334 15.89 -17.27 22.52
C ARG A 334 15.14 -17.02 21.21
N GLY A 335 15.39 -15.89 20.55
CA GLY A 335 14.58 -15.38 19.42
C GLY A 335 14.40 -16.30 18.20
N GLY A 336 15.19 -17.38 18.05
CA GLY A 336 15.00 -18.41 17.02
C GLY A 336 14.03 -19.54 17.38
N ALA A 337 13.64 -19.68 18.66
CA ALA A 337 12.89 -20.84 19.16
C ALA A 337 11.48 -20.95 18.52
N VAL A 338 10.71 -19.86 18.51
CA VAL A 338 9.35 -19.83 17.94
C VAL A 338 9.38 -20.18 16.44
N GLN A 339 10.29 -19.59 15.65
CA GLN A 339 10.39 -19.89 14.22
C GLN A 339 10.76 -21.36 13.96
N ASN A 340 11.70 -21.92 14.73
CA ASN A 340 12.12 -23.31 14.61
C ASN A 340 11.02 -24.29 15.05
N PHE A 341 10.34 -24.00 16.17
CA PHE A 341 9.21 -24.79 16.68
C PHE A 341 8.09 -24.89 15.64
N LEU A 342 7.61 -23.76 15.11
CA LEU A 342 6.52 -23.74 14.14
C LEU A 342 6.88 -24.44 12.83
N THR A 343 8.07 -24.15 12.28
CA THR A 343 8.57 -24.83 11.08
C THR A 343 8.69 -26.34 11.31
N ARG A 344 9.12 -26.76 12.51
CA ARG A 344 9.22 -28.17 12.90
C ARG A 344 7.86 -28.85 13.02
N SER A 345 6.92 -28.27 13.79
CA SER A 345 5.57 -28.82 13.98
C SER A 345 4.80 -28.95 12.65
N LEU A 346 4.95 -27.98 11.74
CA LEU A 346 4.39 -28.07 10.38
C LEU A 346 5.04 -29.21 9.59
N CYS A 347 6.37 -29.31 9.59
CA CYS A 347 7.08 -30.39 8.90
C CYS A 347 6.72 -31.78 9.47
N GLU A 348 6.57 -31.91 10.79
CA GLU A 348 6.18 -33.15 11.47
C GLU A 348 4.72 -33.54 11.14
N ARG A 349 3.79 -32.57 11.11
CA ARG A 349 2.40 -32.79 10.67
C ARG A 349 2.32 -33.23 9.20
N TRP A 350 3.05 -32.57 8.30
CA TRP A 350 3.11 -32.97 6.88
C TRP A 350 3.69 -34.38 6.67
N ARG A 351 4.69 -34.79 7.47
CA ARG A 351 5.18 -36.18 7.46
C ARG A 351 4.13 -37.19 7.93
N GLY A 352 3.34 -36.83 8.94
CA GLY A 352 2.23 -37.65 9.42
C GLY A 352 1.14 -37.84 8.36
N GLU A 353 0.72 -36.76 7.69
CA GLU A 353 -0.35 -36.81 6.67
C GLU A 353 0.07 -37.47 5.35
N LEU A 354 1.31 -37.25 4.89
CA LEU A 354 1.80 -37.74 3.59
C LEU A 354 2.45 -39.14 3.66
N GLY A 355 2.71 -39.64 4.86
CA GLY A 355 3.38 -40.92 5.10
C GLY A 355 4.88 -40.95 4.71
N PRO A 356 5.61 -42.00 5.09
CA PRO A 356 7.06 -42.09 4.85
C PRO A 356 7.38 -42.36 3.38
N SER A 357 7.85 -41.35 2.65
CA SER A 357 8.34 -41.53 1.27
C SER A 357 9.42 -40.51 0.89
N ARG A 358 10.20 -40.81 -0.16
CA ARG A 358 11.17 -39.87 -0.74
C ARG A 358 10.51 -38.62 -1.35
N LEU A 359 9.26 -38.73 -1.80
CA LEU A 359 8.45 -37.61 -2.26
C LEU A 359 7.96 -36.74 -1.09
N THR A 360 7.65 -37.36 0.05
CA THR A 360 7.28 -36.65 1.29
C THR A 360 8.42 -35.77 1.78
N GLU A 361 9.64 -36.29 1.90
CA GLU A 361 10.79 -35.46 2.31
C GLU A 361 11.11 -34.36 1.30
N LEU A 362 10.84 -34.55 0.00
CA LEU A 362 10.96 -33.50 -1.00
C LEU A 362 9.89 -32.41 -0.81
N ALA A 363 8.62 -32.78 -0.61
CA ALA A 363 7.52 -31.85 -0.34
C ALA A 363 7.74 -31.06 0.97
N VAL A 364 8.14 -31.74 2.05
CA VAL A 364 8.52 -31.11 3.33
C VAL A 364 9.72 -30.18 3.16
N THR A 365 10.72 -30.54 2.35
CA THR A 365 11.85 -29.66 2.03
C THR A 365 11.44 -28.44 1.22
N MET A 366 10.48 -28.56 0.29
CA MET A 366 9.92 -27.44 -0.46
C MET A 366 9.21 -26.46 0.47
N GLN A 367 8.34 -26.95 1.35
CA GLN A 367 7.65 -26.13 2.36
C GLN A 367 8.66 -25.44 3.29
N ARG A 368 9.61 -26.19 3.85
CA ARG A 368 10.65 -25.63 4.73
C ARG A 368 11.49 -24.56 4.04
N LYS A 369 11.82 -24.70 2.75
CA LYS A 369 12.55 -23.67 2.00
C LYS A 369 11.72 -22.41 1.76
N ALA A 370 10.46 -22.55 1.35
CA ALA A 370 9.55 -21.41 1.16
C ALA A 370 9.28 -20.66 2.48
N LEU A 371 9.23 -21.39 3.59
CA LEU A 371 9.16 -20.83 4.94
C LEU A 371 10.45 -20.08 5.32
N LEU A 372 11.64 -20.65 5.08
CA LEU A 372 12.92 -20.01 5.42
C LEU A 372 13.30 -18.79 4.56
N ASP A 373 12.59 -18.50 3.47
CA ASP A 373 12.77 -17.27 2.70
C ASP A 373 12.39 -16.01 3.51
N THR A 374 12.75 -14.82 3.00
CA THR A 374 12.62 -13.51 3.69
C THR A 374 11.21 -13.18 4.23
N THR A 375 10.19 -13.94 3.84
CA THR A 375 8.82 -13.85 4.35
C THR A 375 8.76 -14.18 5.85
N MET A 376 9.33 -15.31 6.32
CA MET A 376 9.29 -15.62 7.77
C MET A 376 10.16 -14.68 8.60
N SER A 377 11.31 -14.23 8.09
CA SER A 377 12.16 -13.25 8.80
C SER A 377 11.42 -11.93 9.10
N ASN A 378 10.49 -11.52 8.22
CA ASN A 378 9.63 -10.34 8.42
C ASN A 378 8.38 -10.62 9.26
N TYR A 379 7.96 -11.87 9.35
CA TYR A 379 6.68 -12.33 9.91
C TYR A 379 6.83 -12.84 11.35
N GLY A 380 7.89 -13.60 11.64
CA GLY A 380 8.16 -14.23 12.93
C GLY A 380 8.19 -13.23 14.09
N PRO A 381 8.91 -12.10 14.00
CA PRO A 381 8.87 -11.07 15.03
C PRO A 381 7.47 -10.47 15.27
N LYS A 382 6.65 -10.36 14.21
CA LYS A 382 5.29 -9.79 14.28
C LYS A 382 4.31 -10.77 14.90
N ALA A 383 4.36 -12.04 14.50
CA ALA A 383 3.61 -13.13 15.13
C ALA A 383 4.02 -13.29 16.61
N ARG A 384 5.33 -13.23 16.93
CA ARG A 384 5.83 -13.27 18.31
C ARG A 384 5.29 -12.12 19.17
N ARG A 385 5.21 -10.88 18.65
CA ARG A 385 4.61 -9.75 19.39
C ARG A 385 3.12 -10.00 19.69
N PHE A 386 2.38 -10.64 18.79
CA PHE A 386 0.98 -11.03 19.03
C PHE A 386 0.85 -12.15 20.07
N ILE A 387 1.71 -13.18 20.01
CA ILE A 387 1.71 -14.30 20.97
C ILE A 387 2.00 -13.77 22.38
N LEU A 388 3.06 -12.97 22.56
CA LEU A 388 3.42 -12.38 23.85
C LEU A 388 2.31 -11.48 24.41
N PHE A 389 1.65 -10.69 23.56
CA PHE A 389 0.47 -9.90 23.96
C PHE A 389 -0.64 -10.81 24.49
N CYS A 390 -0.95 -11.89 23.79
CA CYS A 390 -2.00 -12.83 24.19
C CYS A 390 -1.65 -13.54 25.51
N GLU A 391 -0.41 -14.01 25.68
CA GLU A 391 0.08 -14.62 26.91
C GLU A 391 -0.02 -13.66 28.10
N GLN A 392 0.46 -12.42 27.94
CA GLN A 392 0.37 -11.36 28.96
C GLN A 392 -1.07 -11.06 29.37
N HIS A 393 -2.02 -11.11 28.41
CA HIS A 393 -3.44 -10.83 28.64
C HIS A 393 -4.28 -12.11 28.88
N GLN A 394 -3.63 -13.25 29.12
CA GLN A 394 -4.25 -14.56 29.39
C GLN A 394 -5.29 -15.01 28.34
N ARG A 395 -5.04 -14.65 27.07
CA ARG A 395 -5.91 -14.95 25.91
C ARG A 395 -5.34 -16.07 25.05
N PRO A 396 -6.20 -16.91 24.42
CA PRO A 396 -5.74 -17.86 23.42
C PRO A 396 -5.22 -17.10 22.19
N TRP A 397 -3.97 -17.35 21.84
CA TRP A 397 -3.34 -16.86 20.61
C TRP A 397 -3.62 -17.77 19.40
N LEU A 398 -4.08 -19.00 19.65
CA LEU A 398 -4.54 -19.95 18.64
C LEU A 398 -5.63 -20.88 19.22
N PRO A 399 -6.81 -20.99 18.58
CA PRO A 399 -7.37 -19.98 17.69
C PRO A 399 -7.62 -18.68 18.47
N ALA A 400 -7.06 -17.57 18.01
CA ALA A 400 -7.42 -16.25 18.52
C ALA A 400 -8.80 -15.84 18.01
N SER A 401 -9.56 -15.12 18.84
CA SER A 401 -10.83 -14.52 18.43
C SER A 401 -10.62 -13.15 17.79
N GLU A 402 -11.62 -12.67 17.04
CA GLU A 402 -11.62 -11.30 16.50
C GLU A 402 -11.46 -10.25 17.62
N ALA A 403 -12.04 -10.51 18.81
CA ALA A 403 -11.88 -9.67 20.00
C ALA A 403 -10.43 -9.61 20.53
N THR A 404 -9.70 -10.73 20.53
CA THR A 404 -8.26 -10.74 20.88
C THR A 404 -7.44 -9.91 19.88
N VAL A 405 -7.78 -9.95 18.58
CA VAL A 405 -7.12 -9.11 17.56
C VAL A 405 -7.46 -7.63 17.73
N LEU A 406 -8.70 -7.28 18.07
CA LEU A 406 -9.10 -5.89 18.37
C LEU A 406 -8.31 -5.31 19.54
N LEU A 407 -8.19 -6.05 20.64
CA LEU A 407 -7.43 -5.63 21.81
C LEU A 407 -5.93 -5.49 21.49
N TYR A 408 -5.38 -6.34 20.61
CA TYR A 408 -4.01 -6.19 20.12
C TYR A 408 -3.83 -4.91 19.28
N ILE A 409 -4.76 -4.58 18.38
CA ILE A 409 -4.67 -3.32 17.62
C ILE A 409 -4.79 -2.10 18.56
N ALA A 410 -5.67 -2.18 19.56
CA ALA A 410 -5.79 -1.14 20.58
C ALA A 410 -4.51 -1.02 21.44
N SER A 411 -3.85 -2.12 21.77
CA SER A 411 -2.56 -2.07 22.48
C SER A 411 -1.48 -1.46 21.59
N LEU A 412 -1.39 -1.83 20.31
CA LEU A 412 -0.43 -1.22 19.38
C LEU A 412 -0.67 0.29 19.13
N LEU A 413 -1.93 0.75 19.21
CA LEU A 413 -2.25 2.18 19.18
C LEU A 413 -1.83 2.87 20.49
N LYS A 414 -2.09 2.25 21.64
CA LYS A 414 -1.69 2.73 22.97
C LYS A 414 -0.16 2.77 23.14
N ASP A 415 0.55 1.80 22.57
CA ASP A 415 2.02 1.75 22.51
C ASP A 415 2.58 2.90 21.65
N GLY A 416 1.80 3.47 20.72
CA GLY A 416 2.17 4.57 19.82
C GLY A 416 3.23 4.23 18.76
N GLY A 417 4.04 3.19 18.96
CA GLY A 417 5.20 2.85 18.12
C GLY A 417 4.92 2.20 16.77
N ILE A 418 3.65 2.01 16.36
CA ILE A 418 3.29 1.41 15.06
C ILE A 418 2.27 2.27 14.33
N LYS A 419 2.72 2.97 13.27
CA LYS A 419 1.84 3.65 12.30
C LYS A 419 0.89 2.64 11.66
N SER A 420 -0.37 3.03 11.47
CA SER A 420 -1.45 2.23 10.87
C SER A 420 -1.11 1.65 9.49
N ALA A 421 -0.38 2.40 8.66
CA ALA A 421 0.16 1.94 7.38
C ALA A 421 1.09 0.71 7.51
N SER A 422 1.74 0.55 8.66
CA SER A 422 2.64 -0.56 9.01
C SER A 422 1.95 -1.74 9.71
N LEU A 423 0.64 -1.65 9.99
CA LEU A 423 -0.13 -2.67 10.72
C LEU A 423 -0.47 -3.90 9.86
N GLN A 424 -0.69 -3.73 8.54
CA GLN A 424 -1.12 -4.82 7.66
C GLN A 424 -0.16 -6.04 7.64
N PRO A 425 1.18 -5.88 7.68
CA PRO A 425 2.11 -6.98 7.92
C PRO A 425 1.91 -7.75 9.24
N TYR A 426 1.45 -7.11 10.32
CA TYR A 426 1.16 -7.79 11.59
C TYR A 426 -0.13 -8.60 11.50
N LEU A 427 -1.18 -8.04 10.89
CA LEU A 427 -2.46 -8.74 10.70
C LEU A 427 -2.36 -9.90 9.71
N SER A 428 -1.53 -9.74 8.68
CA SER A 428 -1.14 -10.83 7.78
C SER A 428 -0.34 -11.90 8.53
N ALA A 429 0.50 -11.50 9.49
CA ALA A 429 1.26 -12.45 10.29
C ALA A 429 0.38 -13.33 11.19
N ILE A 430 -0.66 -12.74 11.78
CA ILE A 430 -1.65 -13.50 12.55
C ILE A 430 -2.45 -14.45 11.63
N ASN A 431 -2.87 -14.00 10.43
CA ASN A 431 -3.65 -14.84 9.52
C ASN A 431 -2.89 -16.05 8.98
N ASN A 432 -1.68 -15.88 8.41
CA ASN A 432 -0.98 -17.04 7.86
C ASN A 432 -0.70 -18.06 8.96
N TYR A 433 -0.51 -17.62 10.21
CA TYR A 433 -0.28 -18.52 11.33
C TYR A 433 -1.47 -19.43 11.64
N HIS A 434 -2.66 -18.84 11.60
CA HIS A 434 -3.91 -19.59 11.77
C HIS A 434 -4.12 -20.53 10.57
N GLU A 435 -3.90 -20.06 9.35
CA GLU A 435 -4.10 -20.82 8.11
C GLU A 435 -3.14 -22.01 7.98
N ASP A 436 -1.84 -21.82 8.30
CA ASP A 436 -0.82 -22.88 8.34
C ASP A 436 -1.25 -24.05 9.25
N LEU A 437 -1.94 -23.74 10.35
CA LEU A 437 -2.44 -24.73 11.30
C LEU A 437 -3.91 -25.13 11.10
N ARG A 438 -4.52 -24.69 9.98
CA ARG A 438 -5.90 -24.95 9.51
C ARG A 438 -7.02 -24.31 10.35
N PHE A 439 -6.72 -23.23 11.07
CA PHE A 439 -7.71 -22.38 11.72
C PHE A 439 -8.15 -21.21 10.82
N PRO A 440 -9.36 -20.67 10.97
CA PRO A 440 -9.77 -19.44 10.30
C PRO A 440 -8.89 -18.25 10.70
N GLY A 441 -8.52 -17.41 9.72
CA GLY A 441 -7.74 -16.19 9.98
C GLY A 441 -8.56 -15.11 10.71
N PRO A 442 -8.22 -14.75 11.96
CA PRO A 442 -9.07 -13.91 12.82
C PRO A 442 -9.01 -12.43 12.48
N THR A 443 -8.09 -11.99 11.61
CA THR A 443 -7.94 -10.57 11.24
C THR A 443 -8.78 -10.18 10.02
N LYS A 444 -9.50 -11.15 9.42
CA LYS A 444 -10.38 -10.94 8.25
C LYS A 444 -11.76 -10.37 8.60
N GLY A 445 -12.07 -10.22 9.89
CA GLY A 445 -13.33 -9.69 10.39
C GLY A 445 -13.49 -8.18 10.17
N ARG A 446 -14.74 -7.73 10.05
CA ARG A 446 -15.06 -6.32 9.76
C ARG A 446 -14.67 -5.38 10.92
N SER A 447 -14.67 -5.88 12.15
CA SER A 447 -14.30 -5.08 13.32
C SER A 447 -12.80 -4.77 13.28
N VAL A 448 -11.99 -5.74 12.90
CA VAL A 448 -10.54 -5.58 12.72
C VAL A 448 -10.23 -4.53 11.65
N THR A 449 -10.89 -4.58 10.49
CA THR A 449 -10.75 -3.53 9.46
C THR A 449 -11.13 -2.13 9.98
N ARG A 450 -12.18 -2.02 10.80
CA ARG A 450 -12.57 -0.76 11.44
C ARG A 450 -11.51 -0.28 12.44
N ALA A 451 -10.89 -1.18 13.21
CA ALA A 451 -9.81 -0.84 14.13
C ALA A 451 -8.55 -0.32 13.41
N VAL A 452 -8.18 -0.89 12.25
CA VAL A 452 -7.08 -0.34 11.42
C VAL A 452 -7.38 1.08 10.95
N LYS A 453 -8.59 1.32 10.42
CA LYS A 453 -9.00 2.66 9.97
C LYS A 453 -9.07 3.65 11.14
N GLY A 454 -9.60 3.24 12.29
CA GLY A 454 -9.65 4.05 13.51
C GLY A 454 -8.26 4.42 14.04
N MET A 455 -7.31 3.47 14.05
CA MET A 455 -5.91 3.73 14.37
C MET A 455 -5.31 4.79 13.43
N ALA A 456 -5.59 4.72 12.13
CA ALA A 456 -5.11 5.70 11.15
C ALA A 456 -5.67 7.10 11.41
N THR A 457 -6.98 7.23 11.67
CA THR A 457 -7.62 8.50 12.01
C THR A 457 -7.04 9.10 13.28
N ILE A 458 -6.95 8.32 14.36
CA ILE A 458 -6.41 8.80 15.65
C ILE A 458 -4.95 9.26 15.50
N GLN A 459 -4.13 8.52 14.74
CA GLN A 459 -2.74 8.92 14.48
C GLN A 459 -2.62 10.19 13.63
N ALA A 460 -3.51 10.39 12.65
CA ALA A 460 -3.54 11.62 11.86
C ALA A 460 -4.03 12.83 12.67
N GLU A 461 -5.05 12.64 13.52
CA GLU A 461 -5.55 13.68 14.44
C GLU A 461 -4.45 14.11 15.43
N LEU A 462 -3.67 13.17 15.96
CA LEU A 462 -2.51 13.46 16.82
C LEU A 462 -1.41 14.21 16.06
N ALA A 463 -1.04 13.76 14.85
CA ALA A 463 0.01 14.41 14.05
C ALA A 463 -0.32 15.88 13.71
N VAL A 464 -1.59 16.19 13.43
CA VAL A 464 -2.04 17.59 13.18
C VAL A 464 -2.02 18.43 14.47
N GLN A 465 -2.34 17.85 15.63
CA GLN A 465 -2.30 18.53 16.93
C GLN A 465 -0.87 18.82 17.41
N GLU A 466 0.12 18.07 16.95
CA GLU A 466 1.53 18.19 17.33
C GLU A 466 2.35 19.09 16.36
N GLU A 467 1.70 19.75 15.39
CA GLU A 467 2.33 20.44 14.25
C GLU A 467 3.33 19.56 13.46
N ASN A 468 3.26 18.25 13.65
CA ASN A 468 4.20 17.25 13.15
C ASN A 468 3.81 16.82 11.72
N ILE A 469 3.82 17.79 10.81
CA ILE A 469 3.50 17.58 9.39
C ILE A 469 4.69 16.85 8.73
N GLU A 470 4.50 15.56 8.46
CA GLU A 470 5.53 14.66 7.94
C GLU A 470 6.14 15.18 6.61
N THR A 471 7.45 15.46 6.60
CA THR A 471 8.14 15.95 5.40
C THR A 471 8.12 14.90 4.29
N GLN A 472 7.82 15.31 3.06
CA GLN A 472 7.61 14.37 1.97
C GLN A 472 8.93 13.91 1.36
N ARG A 473 9.14 12.59 1.24
CA ARG A 473 10.27 12.05 0.47
C ARG A 473 10.24 12.55 -0.98
N THR A 474 11.23 13.35 -1.34
CA THR A 474 11.32 13.98 -2.66
C THR A 474 12.20 13.20 -3.63
N TRP A 475 12.27 13.64 -4.89
CA TRP A 475 13.11 13.04 -5.93
C TRP A 475 14.47 13.73 -5.94
N LEU A 476 15.56 13.00 -6.20
CA LEU A 476 16.88 13.60 -6.34
C LEU A 476 17.00 14.29 -7.72
N PRO A 477 17.22 15.61 -7.81
CA PRO A 477 17.34 16.31 -9.09
C PRO A 477 18.58 15.86 -9.89
N ALA A 478 18.47 15.86 -11.23
CA ALA A 478 19.59 15.51 -12.10
C ALA A 478 20.81 16.44 -11.89
N ALA A 479 20.59 17.73 -11.64
CA ALA A 479 21.64 18.70 -11.32
C ALA A 479 22.45 18.34 -10.06
N HIS A 480 21.84 17.76 -9.02
CA HIS A 480 22.57 17.30 -7.84
C HIS A 480 23.41 16.06 -8.18
N VAL A 481 22.89 15.15 -9.02
CA VAL A 481 23.65 13.99 -9.49
C VAL A 481 24.78 14.40 -10.44
N ARG A 482 24.60 15.46 -11.24
CA ARG A 482 25.65 16.10 -12.05
C ARG A 482 26.80 16.61 -11.18
N ARG A 483 26.50 17.41 -10.15
CA ARG A 483 27.51 17.90 -9.18
C ARG A 483 28.25 16.76 -8.49
N VAL A 484 27.55 15.72 -8.05
CA VAL A 484 28.15 14.50 -7.46
C VAL A 484 29.08 13.79 -8.45
N HIS A 485 28.69 13.66 -9.72
CA HIS A 485 29.49 13.02 -10.76
C HIS A 485 30.79 13.79 -11.06
N GLU A 486 30.71 15.13 -11.14
CA GLU A 486 31.88 16.00 -11.36
C GLU A 486 32.82 16.00 -10.15
N ALA A 487 32.27 16.01 -8.93
CA ALA A 487 33.05 15.90 -7.69
C ALA A 487 33.80 14.56 -7.60
N ALA A 488 33.15 13.45 -7.95
CA ALA A 488 33.77 12.12 -7.95
C ALA A 488 34.99 12.00 -8.86
N LEU A 489 34.92 12.61 -10.05
CA LEU A 489 36.01 12.61 -11.04
C LEU A 489 37.15 13.56 -10.64
N SER A 490 36.87 14.54 -9.78
CA SER A 490 37.85 15.52 -9.28
C SER A 490 38.54 15.04 -7.99
N LEU A 491 37.87 14.19 -7.20
CA LEU A 491 38.38 13.65 -5.94
C LEU A 491 39.42 12.56 -6.21
N THR A 492 40.66 12.77 -5.74
CA THR A 492 41.71 11.73 -5.73
C THR A 492 41.98 11.32 -4.28
N PRO A 493 41.41 10.19 -3.80
CA PRO A 493 41.55 9.79 -2.39
C PRO A 493 43.00 9.58 -1.94
N ARG A 494 43.33 10.19 -0.80
CA ARG A 494 44.58 10.07 -0.05
C ARG A 494 44.34 9.51 1.35
N SER A 495 43.12 9.63 1.89
CA SER A 495 42.68 9.00 3.14
C SER A 495 41.60 7.92 2.93
N PRO A 496 41.38 7.02 3.91
CA PRO A 496 40.24 6.11 3.90
C PRO A 496 38.89 6.82 3.88
N GLU A 497 38.78 8.00 4.48
CA GLU A 497 37.57 8.82 4.51
C GLU A 497 37.22 9.37 3.12
N GLU A 498 38.20 9.93 2.40
CA GLU A 498 38.05 10.35 1.01
C GLU A 498 37.69 9.17 0.09
N LEU A 499 38.16 7.96 0.39
CA LEU A 499 37.80 6.75 -0.36
C LEU A 499 36.35 6.30 -0.07
N ARG A 500 35.88 6.44 1.17
CA ARG A 500 34.47 6.24 1.55
C ARG A 500 33.56 7.29 0.92
N LEU A 501 34.03 8.53 0.75
CA LEU A 501 33.35 9.59 0.01
C LEU A 501 33.30 9.30 -1.50
N LEU A 502 34.40 8.86 -2.11
CA LEU A 502 34.40 8.43 -3.52
C LEU A 502 33.42 7.26 -3.77
N ARG A 503 33.38 6.28 -2.86
CA ARG A 503 32.37 5.20 -2.86
C ARG A 503 30.95 5.77 -2.85
N ALA A 504 30.69 6.74 -1.96
CA ALA A 504 29.39 7.38 -1.83
C ALA A 504 28.96 8.11 -3.11
N PHE A 505 29.85 8.92 -3.69
CA PHE A 505 29.57 9.60 -4.97
C PHE A 505 29.34 8.60 -6.11
N ALA A 506 30.20 7.59 -6.28
CA ALA A 506 30.04 6.56 -7.30
C ALA A 506 28.73 5.77 -7.14
N TYR A 507 28.35 5.45 -5.90
CA TYR A 507 27.07 4.80 -5.60
C TYR A 507 25.87 5.65 -6.02
N VAL A 508 25.85 6.95 -5.71
CA VAL A 508 24.74 7.86 -6.08
C VAL A 508 24.52 7.86 -7.60
N VAL A 509 25.59 8.03 -8.39
CA VAL A 509 25.49 8.04 -9.86
C VAL A 509 25.01 6.69 -10.38
N VAL A 510 25.62 5.57 -9.93
CA VAL A 510 25.23 4.21 -10.35
C VAL A 510 23.77 3.91 -9.98
N ALA A 511 23.33 4.24 -8.77
CA ALA A 511 21.95 4.04 -8.33
C ALA A 511 20.95 4.84 -9.17
N PHE A 512 21.30 6.07 -9.55
CA PHE A 512 20.50 6.92 -10.42
C PHE A 512 20.39 6.34 -11.83
N VAL A 513 21.50 6.11 -12.54
CA VAL A 513 21.46 5.67 -13.95
C VAL A 513 20.92 4.25 -14.13
N THR A 514 21.01 3.39 -13.10
CA THR A 514 20.43 2.04 -13.12
C THR A 514 18.99 1.96 -12.60
N PHE A 515 18.39 3.09 -12.16
CA PHE A 515 17.08 3.13 -11.49
C PHE A 515 17.04 2.17 -10.28
N GLY A 516 18.18 1.98 -9.62
CA GLY A 516 18.42 0.90 -8.66
C GLY A 516 17.48 0.93 -7.46
N ARG A 517 17.11 -0.24 -6.93
CA ARG A 517 16.59 -0.32 -5.55
C ARG A 517 17.77 -0.31 -4.58
N PRO A 518 17.66 0.29 -3.39
CA PRO A 518 18.73 0.30 -2.38
C PRO A 518 19.27 -1.09 -2.07
N ASP A 519 18.39 -2.05 -1.80
CA ASP A 519 18.72 -3.44 -1.47
C ASP A 519 19.54 -4.16 -2.56
N THR A 520 19.32 -3.77 -3.82
CA THR A 520 19.96 -4.36 -4.99
C THR A 520 21.24 -3.60 -5.35
N GLY A 521 21.26 -2.28 -5.17
CA GLY A 521 22.42 -1.41 -5.39
C GLY A 521 23.53 -1.64 -4.37
N THR A 522 23.22 -1.67 -3.06
CA THR A 522 24.27 -1.85 -2.02
C THR A 522 24.84 -3.26 -1.99
N SER A 523 24.12 -4.25 -2.53
CA SER A 523 24.57 -5.65 -2.59
C SER A 523 24.97 -6.14 -3.99
N LEU A 524 25.40 -5.20 -4.84
CA LEU A 524 26.14 -5.55 -6.06
C LEU A 524 27.42 -6.31 -5.71
N SER A 525 27.83 -7.19 -6.62
CA SER A 525 29.06 -7.96 -6.51
C SER A 525 29.85 -7.90 -7.82
N ARG A 526 31.17 -8.09 -7.76
CA ARG A 526 32.12 -7.82 -8.84
C ARG A 526 31.81 -8.64 -10.08
N GLN A 527 31.48 -9.92 -9.92
CA GLN A 527 31.05 -10.78 -11.03
C GLN A 527 29.73 -10.35 -11.73
N HIS A 528 28.98 -9.41 -11.14
CA HIS A 528 27.69 -8.90 -11.65
C HIS A 528 27.78 -7.48 -12.21
N VAL A 529 28.94 -6.82 -12.08
CA VAL A 529 29.25 -5.54 -12.73
C VAL A 529 30.22 -5.83 -13.87
N HIS A 530 29.90 -5.38 -15.07
CA HIS A 530 30.72 -5.64 -16.25
C HIS A 530 30.93 -4.36 -17.06
N CYS A 531 32.18 -3.93 -17.14
CA CYS A 531 32.64 -2.89 -18.03
C CYS A 531 33.14 -3.56 -19.32
N GLY A 532 32.32 -3.55 -20.38
CA GLY A 532 32.71 -4.06 -21.69
C GLY A 532 33.02 -2.94 -22.67
N ASP A 533 33.58 -3.25 -23.84
CA ASP A 533 34.02 -2.24 -24.83
C ASP A 533 32.89 -1.27 -25.28
N SER A 534 31.64 -1.73 -25.24
CA SER A 534 30.46 -0.98 -25.70
C SER A 534 29.65 -0.30 -24.59
N GLY A 535 29.83 -0.68 -23.33
CA GLY A 535 29.06 -0.10 -22.22
C GLY A 535 29.25 -0.76 -20.86
N PHE A 536 28.69 -0.11 -19.86
CA PHE A 536 28.49 -0.61 -18.51
C PHE A 536 27.29 -1.56 -18.47
N SER A 537 27.40 -2.69 -17.78
CA SER A 537 26.23 -3.52 -17.50
C SER A 537 26.22 -4.11 -16.09
N VAL A 538 25.02 -4.16 -15.50
CA VAL A 538 24.79 -4.60 -14.11
C VAL A 538 23.72 -5.67 -14.08
N VAL A 539 24.01 -6.80 -13.44
CA VAL A 539 23.07 -7.90 -13.21
C VAL A 539 22.38 -7.71 -11.86
N LEU A 540 21.08 -7.49 -11.87
CA LEU A 540 20.30 -7.15 -10.69
C LEU A 540 19.73 -8.41 -10.02
N LEU A 541 20.41 -8.89 -8.97
CA LEU A 541 20.12 -10.19 -8.36
C LEU A 541 18.86 -10.25 -7.49
N LYS A 542 18.59 -9.19 -6.70
CA LYS A 542 17.65 -9.20 -5.57
C LYS A 542 16.27 -8.57 -5.87
N GLU A 543 15.90 -8.43 -7.13
CA GLU A 543 14.61 -7.84 -7.53
C GLU A 543 13.40 -8.55 -6.87
N LYS A 544 12.59 -7.80 -6.11
CA LYS A 544 11.30 -8.25 -5.55
C LYS A 544 10.43 -8.87 -6.65
N GLY A 545 9.99 -10.12 -6.45
CA GLY A 545 9.22 -10.90 -7.43
C GLY A 545 10.05 -11.68 -8.47
N ARG A 546 11.37 -11.45 -8.58
CA ARG A 546 12.27 -12.16 -9.51
C ARG A 546 13.49 -12.82 -8.83
N ARG A 547 13.51 -12.84 -7.48
CA ARG A 547 14.60 -13.43 -6.68
C ARG A 547 14.91 -14.89 -7.03
N HIS A 548 13.89 -15.68 -7.41
CA HIS A 548 14.02 -17.10 -7.76
C HIS A 548 14.05 -17.39 -9.27
N GLN A 549 14.05 -16.37 -10.13
CA GLN A 549 14.20 -16.58 -11.58
C GLN A 549 15.63 -16.98 -11.94
N LEU A 550 15.77 -18.01 -12.78
CA LEU A 550 17.05 -18.52 -13.28
C LEU A 550 17.77 -17.50 -14.17
N VAL A 551 17.01 -16.78 -15.00
CA VAL A 551 17.54 -15.68 -15.82
C VAL A 551 17.42 -14.38 -15.01
N LYS A 552 18.56 -13.76 -14.71
CA LYS A 552 18.64 -12.48 -14.00
C LYS A 552 18.62 -11.32 -14.98
N ARG A 553 17.94 -10.22 -14.62
CA ARG A 553 17.87 -9.01 -15.44
C ARG A 553 19.23 -8.34 -15.48
N ARG A 554 19.77 -8.14 -16.68
CA ARG A 554 20.93 -7.30 -16.95
C ARG A 554 20.46 -5.95 -17.47
N LEU A 555 20.91 -4.87 -16.85
CA LEU A 555 20.84 -3.53 -17.42
C LEU A 555 22.12 -3.25 -18.19
N CYS A 556 22.00 -2.61 -19.35
CA CYS A 556 23.13 -2.17 -20.16
C CYS A 556 22.99 -0.67 -20.44
N ILE A 557 24.05 0.09 -20.19
CA ILE A 557 24.17 1.52 -20.43
C ILE A 557 25.37 1.70 -21.38
N PRO A 558 25.15 2.07 -22.65
CA PRO A 558 26.25 2.33 -23.58
C PRO A 558 27.14 3.45 -23.07
N TRP A 559 28.45 3.39 -23.29
CA TRP A 559 29.37 4.48 -22.87
C TRP A 559 29.03 5.83 -23.53
N LYS A 560 28.43 5.80 -24.72
CA LYS A 560 27.91 7.00 -25.42
C LYS A 560 26.57 7.51 -24.86
N GLY A 561 25.90 6.74 -23.99
CA GLY A 561 24.60 7.10 -23.43
C GLY A 561 24.71 8.08 -22.26
N VAL A 562 25.68 7.86 -21.37
CA VAL A 562 26.00 8.76 -20.26
C VAL A 562 27.49 9.05 -20.32
N ALA A 563 27.86 10.27 -20.69
CA ALA A 563 29.27 10.67 -20.76
C ALA A 563 29.94 10.60 -19.38
N LEU A 564 31.26 10.44 -19.35
CA LEU A 564 32.11 10.33 -18.14
C LEU A 564 31.77 9.17 -17.18
N LEU A 565 30.72 8.38 -17.44
CA LEU A 565 30.36 7.23 -16.61
C LEU A 565 31.43 6.13 -16.66
N LYS A 566 32.16 5.99 -17.77
CA LYS A 566 33.25 5.02 -17.87
C LYS A 566 34.38 5.41 -16.92
N GLU A 567 34.80 6.65 -17.03
CA GLU A 567 35.85 7.29 -16.25
C GLU A 567 35.54 7.23 -14.75
N LEU A 568 34.28 7.46 -14.36
CA LEU A 568 33.83 7.32 -12.96
C LEU A 568 33.99 5.88 -12.43
N ILE A 569 33.59 4.88 -13.22
CA ILE A 569 33.67 3.47 -12.80
C ILE A 569 35.12 3.01 -12.75
N GLU A 570 35.93 3.34 -13.76
CA GLU A 570 37.37 3.02 -13.78
C GLU A 570 38.10 3.68 -12.60
N HIS A 571 37.75 4.93 -12.26
CA HIS A 571 38.32 5.66 -11.12
C HIS A 571 37.96 5.03 -9.77
N TRP A 572 36.68 4.67 -9.57
CA TRP A 572 36.24 3.93 -8.39
C TRP A 572 36.95 2.58 -8.26
N GLU A 573 36.98 1.78 -9.33
CA GLU A 573 37.56 0.45 -9.31
C GLU A 573 39.08 0.48 -9.08
N PHE A 574 39.78 1.44 -9.68
CA PHE A 574 41.21 1.67 -9.46
C PHE A 574 41.50 1.93 -7.97
N HIS A 575 40.88 2.95 -7.37
CA HIS A 575 41.14 3.30 -5.98
C HIS A 575 40.69 2.22 -4.99
N ARG A 576 39.55 1.55 -5.24
CA ARG A 576 39.08 0.41 -4.45
C ARG A 576 40.08 -0.74 -4.49
N ASP A 577 40.52 -1.15 -5.67
CA ASP A 577 41.40 -2.31 -5.84
C ASP A 577 42.82 -2.01 -5.33
N THR A 578 43.30 -0.77 -5.46
CA THR A 578 44.53 -0.30 -4.77
C THR A 578 44.42 -0.48 -3.25
N ALA A 579 43.33 -0.03 -2.63
CA ALA A 579 43.15 -0.16 -1.18
C ALA A 579 43.14 -1.63 -0.72
N TRP A 580 42.48 -2.52 -1.46
CA TRP A 580 42.52 -3.96 -1.15
C TRP A 580 43.91 -4.57 -1.31
N ASN A 581 44.62 -4.25 -2.40
CA ASN A 581 45.99 -4.72 -2.63
C ASN A 581 46.96 -4.27 -1.51
N SER A 582 46.74 -3.10 -0.92
CA SER A 582 47.53 -2.60 0.22
C SER A 582 47.12 -3.15 1.59
N SER A 583 46.01 -3.90 1.69
CA SER A 583 45.42 -4.26 2.99
C SER A 583 45.84 -5.62 3.58
N GLU A 584 46.65 -6.40 2.86
CA GLU A 584 46.98 -7.82 3.12
C GLU A 584 45.77 -8.78 3.19
N LYS A 585 44.53 -8.28 3.14
CA LYS A 585 43.29 -9.08 3.19
C LYS A 585 42.86 -9.52 1.79
N THR A 586 42.30 -10.72 1.69
CA THR A 586 41.65 -11.20 0.46
C THR A 586 40.43 -10.34 0.12
N GLN A 587 40.42 -9.75 -1.07
CA GLN A 587 39.31 -8.93 -1.56
C GLN A 587 38.01 -9.76 -1.73
N PRO A 588 36.88 -9.33 -1.14
CA PRO A 588 35.59 -10.01 -1.29
C PRO A 588 34.97 -9.77 -2.68
N ASP A 589 33.95 -10.57 -3.03
CA ASP A 589 33.15 -10.35 -4.24
C ASP A 589 32.19 -9.16 -4.12
N ALA A 590 31.87 -8.65 -2.91
CA ALA A 590 30.98 -7.51 -2.76
C ALA A 590 31.60 -6.22 -3.33
N TYR A 591 30.87 -5.53 -4.21
CA TYR A 591 31.41 -4.50 -5.10
C TYR A 591 31.85 -3.21 -4.40
N TRP A 592 31.16 -2.86 -3.32
CA TRP A 592 31.30 -1.60 -2.58
C TRP A 592 32.14 -1.70 -1.29
N LEU A 593 32.59 -2.90 -0.91
CA LEU A 593 33.39 -3.06 0.31
C LEU A 593 34.81 -2.53 0.13
N LEU A 594 35.29 -1.86 1.17
CA LEU A 594 36.66 -1.42 1.41
C LEU A 594 37.26 -2.25 2.56
N PRO A 595 38.61 -2.27 2.74
CA PRO A 595 39.26 -3.14 3.73
C PRO A 595 38.91 -2.90 5.20
N GLU A 596 38.36 -1.73 5.52
CA GLU A 596 37.95 -1.31 6.87
C GLU A 596 36.45 -1.51 7.14
N ASP A 597 35.67 -1.83 6.11
CA ASP A 597 34.21 -2.00 6.23
C ASP A 597 33.82 -3.29 6.99
N PRO A 598 32.58 -3.36 7.53
CA PRO A 598 32.02 -4.61 8.03
C PRO A 598 31.95 -5.69 6.95
N LYS A 599 31.82 -6.96 7.35
CA LYS A 599 31.77 -8.12 6.43
C LYS A 599 30.67 -8.04 5.34
N ASN A 600 29.61 -7.29 5.58
CA ASN A 600 28.55 -7.00 4.63
C ASN A 600 27.79 -5.73 5.04
N PHE A 601 27.02 -5.16 4.09
CA PHE A 601 26.13 -4.04 4.34
C PHE A 601 24.67 -4.46 4.45
N LYS A 602 23.93 -3.81 5.37
CA LYS A 602 22.46 -3.76 5.35
C LYS A 602 21.99 -2.88 4.17
N ALA A 603 20.70 -2.95 3.81
CA ALA A 603 20.14 -2.09 2.76
C ALA A 603 20.03 -0.61 3.18
N SER A 604 20.04 -0.33 4.50
CA SER A 604 19.97 1.02 5.07
C SER A 604 21.18 1.89 4.71
N VAL A 605 22.38 1.31 4.54
CA VAL A 605 23.64 2.05 4.26
C VAL A 605 23.57 2.97 3.03
N ALA A 606 22.61 2.73 2.14
CA ALA A 606 22.31 3.61 1.01
C ALA A 606 21.90 5.02 1.46
N ASN A 607 21.20 5.16 2.59
CA ASN A 607 20.90 6.45 3.20
C ASN A 607 22.19 7.17 3.58
N ASP A 608 23.08 6.50 4.30
CA ASP A 608 24.36 7.04 4.80
C ASP A 608 25.24 7.51 3.63
N TRP A 609 25.34 6.73 2.55
CA TRP A 609 26.10 7.09 1.36
C TRP A 609 25.47 8.24 0.59
N ILE A 610 24.14 8.30 0.48
CA ILE A 610 23.45 9.44 -0.16
C ILE A 610 23.57 10.70 0.72
N GLY A 611 23.47 10.56 2.04
CA GLY A 611 23.66 11.63 3.01
C GLY A 611 25.04 12.24 2.88
N LEU A 612 26.09 11.43 3.05
CA LEU A 612 27.50 11.83 2.93
C LEU A 612 27.80 12.53 1.59
N ALA A 613 27.32 11.97 0.48
CA ALA A 613 27.52 12.54 -0.85
C ALA A 613 26.82 13.90 -1.05
N LEU A 614 25.65 14.10 -0.44
CA LEU A 614 24.87 15.33 -0.61
C LEU A 614 25.24 16.41 0.42
N SER A 615 25.67 16.03 1.62
CA SER A 615 26.16 16.96 2.64
C SER A 615 27.47 17.63 2.22
N GLU A 616 28.41 16.85 1.67
CA GLU A 616 29.70 17.36 1.17
C GLU A 616 29.54 18.45 0.09
N LEU A 617 28.43 18.41 -0.66
CA LEU A 617 28.15 19.33 -1.77
C LEU A 617 27.04 20.35 -1.45
N ASP A 618 26.57 20.44 -0.20
CA ASP A 618 25.43 21.27 0.22
C ASP A 618 24.19 21.11 -0.71
N CYS A 619 23.92 19.87 -1.13
CA CYS A 619 22.81 19.52 -2.02
C CYS A 619 21.53 19.29 -1.20
N ARG A 620 20.75 20.35 -0.98
CA ARG A 620 19.53 20.32 -0.14
C ARG A 620 18.28 19.85 -0.89
N PRO A 621 17.30 19.22 -0.21
CA PRO A 621 15.99 18.94 -0.79
C PRO A 621 15.18 20.23 -1.00
N PRO A 622 14.16 20.22 -1.89
CA PRO A 622 13.14 21.27 -1.93
C PRO A 622 12.42 21.44 -0.58
N GLU A 623 11.82 22.61 -0.37
CA GLU A 623 11.11 22.97 0.86
C GLU A 623 10.04 21.93 1.24
N GLY A 624 9.97 21.57 2.54
CA GLY A 624 9.08 20.53 3.05
C GLY A 624 9.46 19.09 2.66
N GLY A 625 10.57 18.87 1.95
CA GLY A 625 11.00 17.55 1.50
C GLY A 625 12.29 17.02 2.15
N HIS A 626 12.52 15.71 2.04
CA HIS A 626 13.77 15.06 2.44
C HIS A 626 14.29 14.07 1.38
N PHE A 627 15.61 13.84 1.37
CA PHE A 627 16.25 12.80 0.57
C PHE A 627 16.42 11.50 1.38
N SER A 628 16.55 10.38 0.67
CA SER A 628 16.75 9.03 1.22
C SER A 628 17.17 8.08 0.10
N ALA A 629 17.46 6.83 0.42
CA ALA A 629 17.84 5.78 -0.51
C ALA A 629 16.89 5.58 -1.71
N HIS A 630 15.59 5.90 -1.57
CA HIS A 630 14.64 5.83 -2.68
C HIS A 630 14.58 7.08 -3.56
N SER A 631 15.23 8.18 -3.16
CA SER A 631 15.19 9.46 -3.87
C SER A 631 16.00 9.44 -5.16
N THR A 632 17.09 8.66 -5.23
CA THR A 632 17.83 8.39 -6.48
C THR A 632 16.93 7.72 -7.53
N ARG A 633 16.16 6.70 -7.13
CA ARG A 633 15.22 6.00 -8.00
C ARG A 633 14.00 6.85 -8.40
N LYS A 634 13.46 7.65 -7.47
CA LYS A 634 12.41 8.65 -7.77
C LYS A 634 12.93 9.73 -8.73
N GLY A 635 14.18 10.17 -8.53
CA GLY A 635 14.90 11.07 -9.42
C GLY A 635 15.02 10.54 -10.84
N ALA A 636 15.60 9.35 -11.00
CA ALA A 636 15.82 8.72 -12.31
C ALA A 636 14.51 8.51 -13.11
N THR A 637 13.45 8.05 -12.43
CA THR A 637 12.12 7.88 -13.06
C THR A 637 11.47 9.20 -13.45
N THR A 638 11.51 10.19 -12.56
CA THR A 638 10.99 11.55 -12.83
C THR A 638 11.73 12.19 -14.02
N CYS A 639 13.06 12.24 -13.97
CA CYS A 639 13.90 12.85 -15.00
C CYS A 639 13.74 12.17 -16.36
N ALA A 640 13.76 10.83 -16.41
CA ALA A 640 13.54 10.10 -17.65
C ALA A 640 12.15 10.37 -18.26
N ARG A 641 11.11 10.53 -17.42
CA ARG A 641 9.76 10.88 -17.90
C ARG A 641 9.67 12.31 -18.42
N ALA A 642 10.31 13.28 -17.76
CA ALA A 642 10.41 14.67 -18.22
C ALA A 642 11.14 14.80 -19.57
N VAL A 643 12.21 14.01 -19.79
CA VAL A 643 12.95 13.91 -21.06
C VAL A 643 12.13 13.26 -22.19
N GLY A 644 11.03 12.57 -21.87
CA GLY A 644 10.16 11.90 -22.84
C GLY A 644 10.45 10.42 -23.06
N VAL A 645 11.21 9.77 -22.18
CA VAL A 645 11.44 8.31 -22.24
C VAL A 645 10.11 7.57 -22.04
N ALA A 646 9.80 6.66 -22.97
CA ALA A 646 8.55 5.90 -22.97
C ALA A 646 8.38 5.04 -21.71
N MET A 647 7.14 4.87 -21.24
CA MET A 647 6.86 4.23 -19.95
C MET A 647 7.36 2.79 -19.90
N GLU A 648 7.30 2.06 -21.00
CA GLU A 648 7.77 0.68 -21.13
C GLU A 648 9.28 0.60 -20.88
N LYS A 649 10.05 1.59 -21.35
CA LYS A 649 11.49 1.69 -21.08
C LYS A 649 11.76 2.04 -19.61
N VAL A 650 11.01 2.97 -19.01
CA VAL A 650 11.13 3.31 -17.57
C VAL A 650 10.78 2.10 -16.68
N CYS A 651 9.68 1.41 -16.98
CA CYS A 651 9.28 0.16 -16.32
C CYS A 651 10.34 -0.93 -16.49
N CYS A 652 10.88 -1.11 -17.69
CA CYS A 652 11.97 -2.04 -17.98
C CYS A 652 13.21 -1.72 -17.15
N PHE A 653 13.64 -0.45 -17.10
CA PHE A 653 14.86 -0.02 -16.41
C PHE A 653 14.77 -0.18 -14.90
N GLY A 654 13.69 0.27 -14.26
CA GLY A 654 13.51 0.06 -12.82
C GLY A 654 13.02 -1.34 -12.41
N GLY A 655 12.66 -2.22 -13.35
CA GLY A 655 12.23 -3.58 -13.03
C GLY A 655 10.78 -3.67 -12.50
N TRP A 656 9.90 -2.81 -13.00
CA TRP A 656 8.46 -2.93 -12.85
C TRP A 656 7.87 -3.90 -13.91
N SER A 657 6.60 -4.26 -13.79
CA SER A 657 5.84 -4.80 -14.94
C SER A 657 5.53 -3.67 -15.92
N GLN A 658 5.36 -3.99 -17.20
CA GLN A 658 5.19 -3.01 -18.28
C GLN A 658 4.03 -2.02 -18.02
N PHE A 659 2.96 -2.47 -17.36
CA PHE A 659 1.76 -1.70 -17.05
C PHE A 659 1.59 -1.46 -15.53
N SER A 660 2.69 -1.39 -14.76
CA SER A 660 2.64 -1.22 -13.31
C SER A 660 2.22 0.20 -12.92
N SER A 661 1.03 0.36 -12.33
CA SER A 661 0.61 1.64 -11.72
C SER A 661 1.57 2.12 -10.63
N ALA A 662 2.28 1.21 -9.97
CA ALA A 662 3.26 1.52 -8.92
C ALA A 662 4.46 2.35 -9.40
N VAL A 663 4.68 2.52 -10.72
CA VAL A 663 5.70 3.45 -11.24
C VAL A 663 5.27 4.91 -11.06
N GLN A 664 3.96 5.21 -11.04
CA GLN A 664 3.44 6.58 -10.96
C GLN A 664 3.80 7.24 -9.62
N HIS A 665 3.84 6.48 -8.52
CA HIS A 665 4.30 6.98 -7.21
C HIS A 665 5.80 7.37 -7.17
N TYR A 666 6.57 7.04 -8.21
CA TYR A 666 7.97 7.44 -8.34
C TYR A 666 8.19 8.61 -9.31
N ILE A 667 7.16 9.06 -10.03
CA ILE A 667 7.26 10.13 -11.01
C ILE A 667 6.63 11.38 -10.41
N ASP A 668 7.40 12.46 -10.32
CA ASP A 668 6.79 13.77 -10.06
C ASP A 668 6.27 14.40 -11.37
N PRO A 669 4.96 14.64 -11.51
CA PRO A 669 4.38 15.16 -12.75
C PRO A 669 4.64 16.66 -12.96
N THR A 670 5.13 17.39 -11.95
CA THR A 670 5.38 18.84 -12.02
C THR A 670 6.77 19.18 -12.57
N THR A 671 7.66 18.18 -12.67
CA THR A 671 9.05 18.38 -13.05
C THR A 671 9.20 18.74 -14.54
N LEU A 672 9.80 19.90 -14.79
CA LEU A 672 10.18 20.36 -16.13
C LEU A 672 11.49 19.72 -16.60
N ARG A 673 11.66 19.53 -17.90
CA ARG A 673 12.88 19.00 -18.52
C ARG A 673 14.03 20.02 -18.46
N ASP A 674 15.21 19.57 -18.04
CA ASP A 674 16.46 20.34 -18.09
C ASP A 674 17.60 19.59 -18.81
N THR A 675 18.75 20.26 -18.96
CA THR A 675 19.94 19.73 -19.66
C THR A 675 20.65 18.60 -18.91
N ASP A 676 20.58 18.56 -17.58
CA ASP A 676 21.16 17.48 -16.78
C ASP A 676 20.30 16.21 -16.85
N MET A 677 18.98 16.34 -16.95
CA MET A 677 18.11 15.21 -17.24
C MET A 677 18.42 14.61 -18.63
N ASP A 678 18.63 15.48 -19.62
CA ASP A 678 19.03 15.07 -20.96
C ASP A 678 20.39 14.35 -20.97
N TYR A 679 21.38 14.85 -20.21
CA TYR A 679 22.69 14.22 -20.04
C TYR A 679 22.60 12.74 -19.62
N TYR A 680 21.68 12.40 -18.71
CA TYR A 680 21.54 11.04 -18.20
C TYR A 680 20.58 10.16 -19.00
N PHE A 681 19.54 10.73 -19.64
CA PHE A 681 18.40 9.96 -20.14
C PHE A 681 17.97 10.25 -21.59
N ALA A 682 18.53 11.24 -22.30
CA ALA A 682 18.13 11.52 -23.69
C ALA A 682 18.35 10.32 -24.62
N TRP A 683 19.42 9.55 -24.41
CA TRP A 683 19.75 8.32 -25.15
C TRP A 683 18.69 7.20 -25.00
N LEU A 684 17.83 7.26 -23.97
CA LEU A 684 16.72 6.31 -23.78
C LEU A 684 15.47 6.68 -24.59
N THR A 685 15.40 7.87 -25.19
CA THR A 685 14.26 8.23 -26.05
C THR A 685 14.23 7.36 -27.33
N TRP A 686 13.20 7.51 -28.15
CA TRP A 686 13.08 6.77 -29.43
C TRP A 686 13.66 7.56 -30.63
N SER A 687 14.23 8.73 -30.37
CA SER A 687 14.69 9.69 -31.37
C SER A 687 16.19 9.95 -31.22
N GLN A 688 17.00 9.15 -31.92
CA GLN A 688 18.33 9.50 -32.40
C GLN A 688 18.44 9.05 -33.86
#